data_AF-A0A7U9NIK3-F1
#
_entry.id   AF-A0A7U9NIK3-F1
#
_cell.length_a   1.000
_cell.length_b   1.000
_cell.length_c   1.000
_cell.angle_alpha   90.00
_cell.angle_beta   90.00
_cell.angle_gamma   90.00
#
_symmetry.space_group_name_H-M   'P 1'
#
loop_
_entity.id
_entity.type
_entity.pdbx_description
1 polymer ?
#
loop_
_entity_poly.entity_id
_entity_poly.type
_entity_poly.pdbx_seq_one_letter_code
_entity_poly.pdbx_strand_id
1 'polypeptide(L)'
;MFCARCGKQIEDDSTFCPFCGQQVDAPVISTGPAVKASSVISQGIKKSSALQGILSNKKVWGIALAFVAILGVGVGAVKLVGGKKSVPEKLLDMSWEDISDVYADDYAEILDKESILYIRKDLETNSDDYAYEYPEGVLAMSFEPFFGGDCFFGYNDVSHMSTYFAAYETSEDFKNGRKALDKYLDKEILKNAASFEVYDGMYSIYPVGKSEKDVDVYIDDVLRYGYKPYDWACRFSRVMEELNEQYTLSRAIGGQYDQNENESALREALSDCSIYKFVVVSYGDVDGALISDALTREVEDRLGYMLAPYTGGSISIRVIYVPLTEGQFTTLQVYSGWDSISGKKIDIDSLEGSFDEKFMMRVVEMAYKLGFNRGEVPAGDSQWNKSVNVEVPQWYEYESDMTKGDMLFAILYMMDKHDFDMVSCSYLKTKEEKRLWYINNFGWDTDTQAPIDLSDYRDSSAIYCAVEFNYNPDKAEYFESELDKALYLADKNYKLGTGEEFGSDEEKRLWFMQNYHYDIASQKQMDEGIAEALFTYANHIDNTLKGEKIIGYNLIYMDDDDIPECLVWVGGNVDDNAGKVYAFSNKGGNIQSVASAGTSDEYSYSFCYYTPQTGEFMMKTTSDGFGHTEISSVFILGDSGFDFVCSLEMGRSDGETYVYKINNQDSVHYKLDDPTPELDGFYEQFGKYLKYDSTYLECSIQGNTNETYSTLLSAYDALTTAE
;
A
#
# COMPACT_ATOMS: atom_id res chain seq x y z
N MET A 1 29.82 43.43 45.15
CA MET A 1 30.74 43.00 44.06
C MET A 1 30.77 41.47 43.99
N PHE A 2 31.48 40.86 43.03
CA PHE A 2 31.61 39.40 42.96
C PHE A 2 33.04 38.95 43.24
N CYS A 3 33.22 37.86 44.00
CA CYS A 3 34.54 37.32 44.25
C CYS A 3 35.15 36.71 42.98
N ALA A 4 36.30 37.22 42.53
CA ALA A 4 36.98 36.74 41.33
C ALA A 4 37.41 35.26 41.37
N ARG A 5 37.48 34.64 42.56
CA ARG A 5 37.85 33.23 42.72
C ARG A 5 36.66 32.27 42.72
N CYS A 6 35.53 32.65 43.32
CA CYS A 6 34.39 31.73 43.48
C CYS A 6 33.07 32.23 42.90
N GLY A 7 33.04 33.42 42.29
CA GLY A 7 31.89 33.97 41.59
C GLY A 7 30.69 34.34 42.47
N LYS A 8 30.78 34.26 43.80
CA LYS A 8 29.69 34.63 44.72
C LYS A 8 29.66 36.15 44.97
N GLN A 9 28.46 36.70 45.14
CA GLN A 9 28.26 38.10 45.50
C GLN A 9 28.72 38.35 46.94
N ILE A 10 29.48 39.43 47.14
CA ILE A 10 30.00 39.89 48.44
C ILE A 10 29.71 41.39 48.61
N GLU A 11 29.71 41.87 49.85
CA GLU A 11 29.56 43.30 50.14
C GLU A 11 30.69 44.13 49.51
N ASP A 12 30.38 45.35 49.08
CA ASP A 12 31.29 46.19 48.30
C ASP A 12 32.51 46.69 49.11
N ASP A 13 32.46 46.65 50.44
CA ASP A 13 33.54 47.01 51.36
C ASP A 13 34.27 45.79 51.97
N SER A 14 33.92 44.59 51.54
CA SER A 14 34.47 43.34 52.07
C SER A 14 35.93 43.17 51.66
N THR A 15 36.87 43.17 52.62
CA THR A 15 38.32 43.04 52.32
C THR A 15 38.70 41.61 51.90
N PHE A 16 37.96 40.61 52.39
CA PHE A 16 38.10 39.19 52.03
C PHE A 16 36.74 38.61 51.66
N CYS A 17 36.74 37.63 50.76
CA CYS A 17 35.54 36.86 50.44
C CYS A 17 35.19 35.94 51.63
N PRO A 18 34.02 36.09 52.27
CA PRO A 18 33.62 35.26 53.41
C PRO A 18 33.40 33.79 53.02
N PHE A 19 33.30 33.48 51.72
CA PHE A 19 33.04 32.12 51.23
C PHE A 19 34.30 31.33 50.89
N CYS A 20 35.37 31.98 50.43
CA CYS A 20 36.58 31.28 49.96
C CYS A 20 37.90 31.85 50.51
N GLY A 21 37.83 32.91 51.33
CA GLY A 21 39.00 33.52 51.97
C GLY A 21 39.90 34.35 51.04
N GLN A 22 39.57 34.48 49.76
CA GLN A 22 40.35 35.30 48.82
C GLN A 22 40.26 36.78 49.19
N GLN A 23 41.40 37.47 49.25
CA GLN A 23 41.43 38.92 49.41
C GLN A 23 40.91 39.61 48.15
N VAL A 24 40.02 40.57 48.33
CA VAL A 24 39.47 41.36 47.24
C VAL A 24 40.57 42.27 46.67
N ASP A 25 40.64 42.34 45.33
CA ASP A 25 41.67 43.05 44.53
C ASP A 25 43.10 42.46 44.52
N ALA A 26 43.34 41.33 45.19
CA ALA A 26 44.60 40.59 45.00
C ALA A 26 44.56 39.76 43.70
N PRO A 27 45.65 39.71 42.90
CA PRO A 27 45.74 38.85 41.72
C PRO A 27 45.43 37.39 42.09
N VAL A 28 44.58 36.73 41.30
CA VAL A 28 44.30 35.30 41.48
C VAL A 28 45.56 34.53 41.08
N ILE A 29 46.35 34.10 42.06
CA ILE A 29 47.54 33.28 41.82
C ILE A 29 47.06 31.87 41.43
N SER A 30 47.01 31.60 40.13
CA SER A 30 46.83 30.24 39.60
C SER A 30 48.12 29.44 39.82
N THR A 31 48.11 28.48 40.73
CA THR A 31 49.17 27.48 40.85
C THR A 31 48.96 26.41 39.78
N GLY A 32 49.56 26.61 38.61
CA GLY A 32 49.66 25.65 37.51
C GLY A 32 50.61 26.18 36.43
N PRO A 33 51.46 25.34 35.78
CA PRO A 33 52.68 25.82 35.12
C PRO A 33 52.42 26.51 33.79
N ALA A 34 53.13 27.62 33.59
CA ALA A 34 53.09 28.45 32.38
C ALA A 34 53.81 27.77 31.19
N VAL A 35 53.12 27.68 30.06
CA VAL A 35 53.75 27.53 28.73
C VAL A 35 53.60 28.85 27.99
N LYS A 36 54.74 29.38 27.53
CA LYS A 36 54.86 30.61 26.76
C LYS A 36 54.55 30.31 25.29
N ALA A 37 53.66 31.08 24.68
CA ALA A 37 53.65 31.31 23.24
C ALA A 37 53.54 32.80 22.97
N SER A 38 54.49 33.30 22.18
CA SER A 38 54.82 34.70 21.97
C SER A 38 54.04 35.32 20.81
N SER A 39 53.43 36.47 21.09
CA SER A 39 53.49 37.70 20.27
C SER A 39 53.27 37.62 18.75
N VAL A 40 52.03 37.49 18.26
CA VAL A 40 51.61 38.04 16.95
C VAL A 40 50.09 38.37 16.91
N ILE A 41 49.48 39.01 17.92
CA ILE A 41 48.14 39.64 17.75
C ILE A 41 48.08 40.91 18.61
N SER A 42 48.82 41.93 18.21
CA SER A 42 48.70 43.26 18.81
C SER A 42 48.84 44.34 17.74
N GLN A 43 47.87 44.38 16.81
CA GLN A 43 47.55 45.55 15.99
C GLN A 43 46.20 45.30 15.31
N GLY A 44 45.13 45.81 15.91
CA GLY A 44 43.77 45.68 15.36
C GLY A 44 42.65 46.24 16.23
N ILE A 45 42.87 46.49 17.53
CA ILE A 45 41.85 47.07 18.41
C ILE A 45 42.07 48.58 18.56
N LYS A 46 41.52 49.36 17.62
CA LYS A 46 41.14 50.76 17.84
C LYS A 46 39.94 51.11 16.97
N LYS A 47 38.73 50.80 17.45
CA LYS A 47 37.49 51.62 17.35
C LYS A 47 36.28 50.81 17.81
N SER A 48 35.85 51.00 19.05
CA SER A 48 34.46 50.81 19.47
C SER A 48 34.17 51.50 20.81
N SER A 49 34.55 52.78 20.93
CA SER A 49 34.14 53.63 22.07
C SER A 49 32.71 54.17 21.94
N ALA A 50 31.81 53.47 21.23
CA ALA A 50 30.43 53.88 21.02
C ALA A 50 29.39 53.02 21.77
N LEU A 51 29.80 51.87 22.35
CA LEU A 51 28.88 50.91 22.99
C LEU A 51 28.81 50.98 24.53
N GLN A 52 29.68 51.78 25.18
CA GLN A 52 29.63 51.98 26.64
C GLN A 52 28.46 52.87 27.12
N GLY A 53 27.69 53.49 26.21
CA GLY A 53 26.57 54.37 26.55
C GLY A 53 25.22 53.66 26.80
N ILE A 54 25.07 52.39 26.40
CA ILE A 54 23.75 51.71 26.35
C ILE A 54 23.52 50.75 27.54
N LEU A 55 24.56 50.34 28.26
CA LEU A 55 24.49 49.28 29.29
C LEU A 55 24.21 49.74 30.74
N SER A 56 23.71 50.96 30.98
CA SER A 56 23.55 51.48 32.35
C SER A 56 22.11 51.52 32.90
N ASN A 57 21.09 51.01 32.19
CA ASN A 57 19.70 51.16 32.65
C ASN A 57 18.99 49.83 32.96
N LYS A 58 18.76 49.57 34.26
CA LYS A 58 18.12 48.35 34.82
C LYS A 58 16.67 48.10 34.38
N LYS A 59 16.07 48.98 33.56
CA LYS A 59 14.70 48.81 33.02
C LYS A 59 14.64 48.06 31.67
N VAL A 60 15.78 47.79 31.03
CA VAL A 60 15.82 47.11 29.71
C VAL A 60 15.72 45.58 29.83
N TRP A 61 16.06 45.01 30.99
CA TRP A 61 16.00 43.55 31.20
C TRP A 61 14.58 42.96 31.14
N GLY A 62 13.55 43.74 31.51
CA GLY A 62 12.15 43.31 31.38
C GLY A 62 11.62 43.35 29.93
N ILE A 63 12.27 44.11 29.05
CA ILE A 63 11.89 44.21 27.62
C ILE A 63 12.67 43.18 26.80
N ALA A 64 13.91 42.85 27.18
CA ALA A 64 14.70 41.80 26.52
C ALA A 64 14.05 40.41 26.65
N LEU A 65 13.50 40.06 27.81
CA LEU A 65 12.76 38.80 28.01
C LEU A 65 11.42 38.76 27.27
N ALA A 66 10.78 39.92 27.05
CA ALA A 66 9.57 40.01 26.23
C ALA A 66 9.87 39.98 24.73
N PHE A 67 11.06 40.41 24.29
CA PHE A 67 11.50 40.29 22.89
C PHE A 67 11.94 38.87 22.52
N VAL A 68 12.48 38.09 23.45
CA VAL A 68 12.73 36.63 23.26
C VAL A 68 11.43 35.84 23.13
N ALA A 69 10.30 36.39 23.57
CA ALA A 69 8.97 35.81 23.37
C ALA A 69 8.23 36.35 22.12
N ILE A 70 8.73 37.41 21.47
CA ILE A 70 8.10 38.06 20.30
C ILE A 70 8.93 37.85 19.01
N LEU A 71 10.21 37.53 19.12
CA LEU A 71 11.01 36.97 18.05
C LEU A 71 10.99 35.45 18.21
N GLY A 72 10.30 34.76 17.31
CA GLY A 72 10.29 33.29 17.23
C GLY A 72 11.68 32.77 16.92
N VAL A 73 12.55 32.77 17.91
CA VAL A 73 13.77 31.96 17.92
C VAL A 73 13.29 30.60 18.41
N GLY A 74 13.34 29.60 17.53
CA GLY A 74 12.90 28.24 17.80
C GLY A 74 13.40 27.76 19.17
N VAL A 75 12.55 27.00 19.88
CA VAL A 75 12.88 26.47 21.21
C VAL A 75 14.22 25.69 21.18
N GLY A 76 14.52 25.06 20.04
CA GLY A 76 15.80 24.45 19.69
C GLY A 76 17.02 25.37 19.76
N ALA A 77 16.98 26.50 19.05
CA ALA A 77 18.09 27.46 19.02
C ALA A 77 18.38 28.07 20.41
N VAL A 78 17.34 28.21 21.25
CA VAL A 78 17.51 28.67 22.65
C VAL A 78 18.25 27.64 23.51
N LYS A 79 18.08 26.33 23.28
CA LYS A 79 18.78 25.27 24.00
C LYS A 79 20.28 25.19 23.65
N LEU A 80 20.66 25.69 22.48
CA LEU A 80 22.06 25.73 22.05
C LEU A 80 22.87 26.86 22.70
N VAL A 81 22.23 27.88 23.25
CA VAL A 81 22.86 29.07 23.84
C VAL A 81 23.12 28.93 25.35
N GLY A 82 24.37 29.09 25.79
CA GLY A 82 24.74 29.14 27.23
C GLY A 82 24.64 27.79 27.97
N GLY A 83 25.09 27.73 29.23
CA GLY A 83 25.16 26.48 30.01
C GLY A 83 26.58 25.93 30.16
N LYS A 84 26.71 24.72 30.71
CA LYS A 84 28.02 24.07 30.97
C LYS A 84 28.50 23.15 29.85
N LYS A 85 27.58 22.65 29.03
CA LYS A 85 27.88 21.80 27.86
C LYS A 85 28.38 22.67 26.72
N SER A 86 29.31 22.14 25.95
CA SER A 86 29.79 22.75 24.70
C SER A 86 28.72 22.71 23.61
N VAL A 87 28.95 23.41 22.50
CA VAL A 87 28.03 23.37 21.35
C VAL A 87 27.92 21.95 20.75
N PRO A 88 29.02 21.22 20.47
CA PRO A 88 28.94 19.85 19.98
C PRO A 88 28.18 18.89 20.92
N GLU A 89 28.42 18.96 22.22
CA GLU A 89 27.71 18.12 23.20
C GLU A 89 26.20 18.45 23.22
N LYS A 90 25.82 19.71 23.06
CA LYS A 90 24.40 20.09 22.98
C LYS A 90 23.75 19.61 21.70
N LEU A 91 24.38 19.72 20.53
CA LEU A 91 23.81 19.17 19.29
C LEU A 91 23.65 17.65 19.41
N LEU A 92 24.61 16.97 20.04
CA LEU A 92 24.52 15.53 20.27
C LEU A 92 23.33 15.16 21.18
N ASP A 93 22.94 16.02 22.12
CA ASP A 93 21.80 15.81 23.01
C ASP A 93 20.43 16.10 22.34
N MET A 94 20.37 16.91 21.28
CA MET A 94 19.10 17.43 20.74
C MET A 94 18.13 16.33 20.29
N SER A 95 16.87 16.42 20.71
CA SER A 95 15.78 15.59 20.17
C SER A 95 15.36 16.08 18.79
N TRP A 96 14.52 15.32 18.09
CA TRP A 96 13.88 15.78 16.85
C TRP A 96 13.15 17.13 17.06
N GLU A 97 12.32 17.23 18.11
CA GLU A 97 11.60 18.47 18.47
C GLU A 97 12.53 19.67 18.71
N ASP A 98 13.81 19.42 19.03
CA ASP A 98 14.77 20.49 19.23
C ASP A 98 15.44 20.90 17.92
N ILE A 99 15.71 19.95 17.03
CA ILE A 99 16.52 20.20 15.81
C ILE A 99 15.66 20.60 14.61
N SER A 100 14.39 20.19 14.56
CA SER A 100 13.46 20.47 13.45
C SER A 100 13.23 21.97 13.23
N ASP A 101 13.40 22.78 14.28
CA ASP A 101 13.25 24.24 14.24
C ASP A 101 14.58 24.99 14.03
N VAL A 102 15.69 24.28 13.78
CA VAL A 102 17.02 24.89 13.63
C VAL A 102 17.44 24.91 12.17
N TYR A 103 17.55 26.10 11.60
CA TYR A 103 18.09 26.29 10.26
C TYR A 103 19.56 26.69 10.30
N ALA A 104 20.26 26.61 9.16
CA ALA A 104 21.68 26.96 9.08
C ALA A 104 21.97 28.40 9.55
N ASP A 105 21.04 29.33 9.32
CA ASP A 105 21.12 30.72 9.81
C ASP A 105 21.09 30.80 11.34
N ASP A 106 20.14 30.12 11.98
CA ASP A 106 20.02 30.11 13.44
C ASP A 106 21.27 29.48 14.08
N TYR A 107 21.74 28.39 13.48
CA TYR A 107 22.94 27.70 13.94
C TYR A 107 24.21 28.55 13.78
N ALA A 108 24.35 29.26 12.67
CA ALA A 108 25.44 30.22 12.46
C ALA A 108 25.43 31.34 13.53
N GLU A 109 24.26 31.90 13.86
CA GLU A 109 24.13 32.92 14.90
C GLU A 109 24.57 32.40 16.28
N ILE A 110 24.27 31.14 16.59
CA ILE A 110 24.71 30.48 17.82
C ILE A 110 26.24 30.39 17.87
N LEU A 111 26.87 29.98 16.78
CA LEU A 111 28.34 29.87 16.72
C LEU A 111 29.01 31.24 16.86
N ASP A 112 28.47 32.27 16.23
CA ASP A 112 28.92 33.66 16.40
C ASP A 112 28.85 34.11 17.86
N LYS A 113 27.76 33.78 18.55
CA LYS A 113 27.54 34.12 19.96
C LYS A 113 28.52 33.43 20.90
N GLU A 114 28.85 32.17 20.62
CA GLU A 114 29.84 31.39 21.36
C GLU A 114 31.28 31.67 20.89
N SER A 115 31.46 32.60 19.92
CA SER A 115 32.75 32.98 19.35
C SER A 115 33.52 31.82 18.70
N ILE A 116 32.78 30.90 18.07
CA ILE A 116 33.31 29.75 17.34
C ILE A 116 33.40 30.12 15.86
N LEU A 117 34.58 29.92 15.26
CA LEU A 117 34.78 30.13 13.84
C LEU A 117 34.13 29.01 13.03
N TYR A 118 33.39 29.37 11.98
CA TYR A 118 32.73 28.40 11.10
C TYR A 118 32.84 28.78 9.61
N ILE A 119 32.52 27.81 8.76
CA ILE A 119 32.38 27.93 7.32
C ILE A 119 30.92 27.63 6.98
N ARG A 120 30.27 28.55 6.27
CA ARG A 120 28.93 28.34 5.70
C ARG A 120 29.05 28.02 4.22
N LYS A 121 28.33 27.00 3.77
CA LYS A 121 28.25 26.64 2.34
C LYS A 121 26.93 27.18 1.78
N ASP A 122 27.01 28.27 1.02
CA ASP A 122 25.87 28.82 0.28
C ASP A 122 25.71 28.11 -1.07
N LEU A 123 24.47 27.94 -1.54
CA LEU A 123 24.03 27.16 -2.72
C LEU A 123 24.60 27.58 -4.09
N GLU A 124 25.52 28.54 -4.19
CA GLU A 124 25.98 29.05 -5.49
C GLU A 124 27.19 28.30 -6.05
N THR A 125 27.02 27.08 -6.58
CA THR A 125 27.83 26.62 -7.74
C THR A 125 27.15 25.56 -8.58
N ASN A 126 26.77 26.01 -9.79
CA ASN A 126 26.63 25.23 -11.01
C ASN A 126 27.94 24.45 -11.30
N SER A 127 27.99 23.14 -11.06
CA SER A 127 28.89 22.23 -11.80
C SER A 127 28.54 20.75 -11.56
N ASP A 128 28.17 20.09 -12.65
CA ASP A 128 28.28 18.66 -12.99
C ASP A 128 28.59 17.63 -11.87
N ASP A 129 27.65 16.69 -11.74
CA ASP A 129 27.66 15.36 -11.09
C ASP A 129 27.98 15.19 -9.59
N TYR A 130 28.67 16.11 -8.91
CA TYR A 130 29.00 15.95 -7.47
C TYR A 130 28.38 17.00 -6.53
N ALA A 131 27.68 18.01 -7.06
CA ALA A 131 27.05 19.07 -6.26
C ALA A 131 25.78 18.62 -5.49
N TYR A 132 25.33 17.37 -5.67
CA TYR A 132 24.15 16.81 -5.00
C TYR A 132 24.41 16.36 -3.54
N GLU A 133 25.68 16.27 -3.10
CA GLU A 133 25.99 15.56 -1.87
C GLU A 133 25.90 16.39 -0.58
N TYR A 134 25.92 17.74 -0.65
CA TYR A 134 25.90 18.59 0.55
C TYR A 134 25.20 19.94 0.31
N PRO A 135 23.86 19.94 0.16
CA PRO A 135 23.10 21.19 0.14
C PRO A 135 23.01 21.71 1.57
N GLU A 136 23.49 22.93 1.79
CA GLU A 136 23.34 23.73 3.02
C GLU A 136 23.93 23.09 4.30
N GLY A 137 24.99 23.71 4.82
CA GLY A 137 25.58 23.25 6.06
C GLY A 137 26.60 24.21 6.63
N VAL A 138 26.74 24.13 7.95
CA VAL A 138 27.68 24.93 8.74
C VAL A 138 28.70 24.00 9.35
N LEU A 139 29.98 24.19 9.00
CA LEU A 139 31.10 23.43 9.55
C LEU A 139 31.91 24.30 10.51
N ALA A 140 32.21 23.78 11.69
CA ALA A 140 32.97 24.46 12.71
C ALA A 140 34.05 23.57 13.32
N MET A 141 35.01 24.21 13.99
CA MET A 141 36.07 23.54 14.73
C MET A 141 36.20 24.15 16.11
N SER A 142 36.22 23.28 17.13
CA SER A 142 36.46 23.67 18.52
C SER A 142 37.09 22.51 19.27
N PHE A 143 37.85 22.83 20.32
CA PHE A 143 38.18 21.83 21.32
C PHE A 143 36.88 21.37 22.01
N GLU A 144 36.71 20.06 22.16
CA GLU A 144 35.51 19.47 22.76
C GLU A 144 35.87 18.70 24.03
N PRO A 145 35.60 19.24 25.23
CA PRO A 145 35.92 18.58 26.50
C PRO A 145 35.21 17.24 26.71
N PHE A 146 34.01 17.03 26.15
CA PHE A 146 33.26 15.78 26.28
C PHE A 146 33.95 14.63 25.52
N PHE A 147 34.40 14.89 24.30
CA PHE A 147 35.18 13.93 23.51
C PHE A 147 36.64 13.89 23.98
N GLY A 148 37.18 14.98 24.51
CA GLY A 148 38.56 15.05 25.01
C GLY A 148 39.60 15.33 23.91
N GLY A 149 39.19 15.91 22.79
CA GLY A 149 40.05 16.18 21.63
C GLY A 149 39.55 17.37 20.81
N ASP A 150 40.28 17.68 19.74
CA ASP A 150 39.86 18.69 18.77
C ASP A 150 38.77 18.12 17.89
N CYS A 151 37.62 18.80 17.87
CA CYS A 151 36.41 18.34 17.24
C CYS A 151 36.03 19.24 16.06
N PHE A 152 35.87 18.60 14.91
CA PHE A 152 35.25 19.14 13.73
C PHE A 152 33.79 18.72 13.78
N PHE A 153 32.88 19.67 13.65
CA PHE A 153 31.46 19.37 13.72
C PHE A 153 30.68 20.17 12.70
N GLY A 154 29.68 19.53 12.13
CA GLY A 154 28.86 20.08 11.06
C GLY A 154 27.39 19.85 11.34
N TYR A 155 26.57 20.78 10.86
CA TYR A 155 25.12 20.64 10.83
C TYR A 155 24.62 20.86 9.41
N ASN A 156 23.82 19.93 8.92
CA ASN A 156 23.06 20.03 7.67
C ASN A 156 21.60 20.25 8.04
N ASP A 157 21.06 21.41 7.69
CA ASP A 157 19.68 21.79 8.01
C ASP A 157 18.65 21.18 7.05
N VAL A 158 19.08 20.69 5.88
CA VAL A 158 18.18 20.02 4.91
C VAL A 158 17.76 18.63 5.40
N SER A 159 18.68 17.86 5.99
CA SER A 159 18.40 16.53 6.56
C SER A 159 18.39 16.51 8.09
N HIS A 160 18.54 17.68 8.72
CA HIS A 160 18.77 17.86 10.17
C HIS A 160 19.88 16.97 10.75
N MET A 161 20.83 16.55 9.91
CA MET A 161 21.91 15.67 10.30
C MET A 161 23.05 16.45 10.94
N SER A 162 23.58 15.93 12.05
CA SER A 162 24.80 16.45 12.66
C SER A 162 25.95 15.47 12.50
N THR A 163 27.13 15.97 12.13
CA THR A 163 28.35 15.15 12.00
C THR A 163 29.45 15.67 12.89
N TYR A 164 30.22 14.77 13.49
CA TYR A 164 31.33 15.07 14.37
C TYR A 164 32.52 14.20 14.00
N PHE A 165 33.71 14.80 14.03
CA PHE A 165 34.98 14.12 13.90
C PHE A 165 35.90 14.64 15.00
N ALA A 166 36.16 13.80 16.00
CA ALA A 166 37.08 14.10 17.09
C ALA A 166 38.43 13.44 16.82
N ALA A 167 39.48 14.24 16.74
CA ALA A 167 40.86 13.79 16.52
C ALA A 167 41.68 13.92 17.81
N TYR A 168 42.57 12.96 18.05
CA TYR A 168 43.34 12.85 19.28
C TYR A 168 44.84 12.82 19.03
N GLU A 169 45.59 13.63 19.80
CA GLU A 169 47.04 13.64 19.72
C GLU A 169 47.64 12.33 20.25
N THR A 170 47.03 11.76 21.29
CA THR A 170 47.52 10.55 21.97
C THR A 170 46.47 9.42 22.01
N SER A 171 46.93 8.17 21.99
CA SER A 171 46.04 7.01 22.09
C SER A 171 45.36 6.87 23.45
N GLU A 172 45.89 7.50 24.50
CA GLU A 172 45.26 7.49 25.83
C GLU A 172 44.05 8.43 25.85
N ASP A 173 44.16 9.62 25.26
CA ASP A 173 43.04 10.55 25.14
C ASP A 173 41.93 9.96 24.27
N PHE A 174 42.30 9.30 23.16
CA PHE A 174 41.35 8.55 22.33
C PHE A 174 40.57 7.50 23.13
N LYS A 175 41.26 6.67 23.93
CA LYS A 175 40.60 5.65 24.77
C LYS A 175 39.66 6.27 25.81
N ASN A 176 40.05 7.40 26.38
CA ASN A 176 39.23 8.12 27.35
C ASN A 176 37.98 8.73 26.70
N GLY A 177 38.14 9.33 25.52
CA GLY A 177 37.04 9.87 24.71
C GLY A 177 36.05 8.79 24.31
N ARG A 178 36.53 7.66 23.77
CA ARG A 178 35.69 6.49 23.43
C ARG A 178 34.92 6.01 24.65
N LYS A 179 35.59 5.82 25.80
CA LYS A 179 34.94 5.36 27.02
C LYS A 179 33.88 6.34 27.54
N ALA A 180 34.08 7.64 27.36
CA ALA A 180 33.09 8.65 27.72
C ALA A 180 31.86 8.59 26.80
N LEU A 181 32.07 8.43 25.49
CA LEU A 181 31.01 8.27 24.50
C LEU A 181 30.22 6.98 24.71
N ASP A 182 30.89 5.82 24.82
CA ASP A 182 30.25 4.53 25.06
C ASP A 182 29.35 4.60 26.30
N LYS A 183 29.85 5.19 27.40
CA LYS A 183 29.06 5.37 28.63
C LYS A 183 27.84 6.28 28.45
N TYR A 184 27.95 7.31 27.62
CA TYR A 184 26.83 8.18 27.29
C TYR A 184 25.79 7.41 26.47
N LEU A 185 26.22 6.74 25.41
CA LEU A 185 25.33 6.00 24.52
C LEU A 185 24.62 4.86 25.24
N ASP A 186 25.33 4.05 26.03
CA ASP A 186 24.74 2.98 26.86
C ASP A 186 23.63 3.50 27.79
N LYS A 187 23.74 4.74 28.25
CA LYS A 187 22.76 5.37 29.14
C LYS A 187 21.56 5.94 28.37
N GLU A 188 21.77 6.40 27.16
CA GLU A 188 20.75 7.08 26.34
C GLU A 188 20.06 6.15 25.34
N ILE A 189 20.52 4.90 25.14
CA ILE A 189 19.80 3.88 24.35
C ILE A 189 18.33 3.84 24.79
N LEU A 190 17.44 3.83 23.81
CA LEU A 190 16.00 3.72 24.02
C LEU A 190 15.69 2.49 24.88
N LYS A 191 14.71 2.63 25.77
CA LYS A 191 14.24 1.51 26.58
C LYS A 191 13.81 0.36 25.66
N ASN A 192 14.24 -0.85 26.00
CA ASN A 192 13.99 -2.08 25.23
C ASN A 192 14.65 -2.10 23.84
N ALA A 193 15.62 -1.24 23.54
CA ALA A 193 16.42 -1.32 22.33
C ALA A 193 17.85 -1.78 22.63
N ALA A 194 18.57 -2.17 21.59
CA ALA A 194 20.00 -2.45 21.61
C ALA A 194 20.70 -1.68 20.49
N SER A 195 21.99 -1.40 20.72
CA SER A 195 22.90 -0.99 19.66
C SER A 195 23.26 -2.17 18.77
N PHE A 196 23.62 -1.88 17.53
CA PHE A 196 24.01 -2.92 16.58
C PHE A 196 25.11 -2.46 15.64
N GLU A 197 25.86 -3.43 15.11
CA GLU A 197 27.01 -3.17 14.24
C GLU A 197 26.67 -3.47 12.79
N VAL A 198 27.28 -2.72 11.87
CA VAL A 198 27.13 -2.88 10.41
C VAL A 198 28.50 -2.77 9.73
N TYR A 199 28.61 -3.33 8.51
CA TYR A 199 29.86 -3.41 7.73
C TYR A 199 31.02 -4.05 8.51
N ASP A 200 30.81 -5.27 9.04
CA ASP A 200 31.82 -6.04 9.79
C ASP A 200 32.41 -5.27 11.00
N GLY A 201 31.53 -4.60 11.76
CA GLY A 201 31.92 -3.82 12.95
C GLY A 201 32.50 -2.44 12.65
N MET A 202 32.46 -1.99 11.39
CA MET A 202 32.98 -0.67 11.01
C MET A 202 32.17 0.48 11.60
N TYR A 203 30.85 0.30 11.74
CA TYR A 203 29.96 1.27 12.37
C TYR A 203 29.11 0.60 13.45
N SER A 204 28.90 1.31 14.55
CA SER A 204 27.94 0.96 15.59
C SER A 204 26.80 1.97 15.60
N ILE A 205 25.56 1.50 15.58
CA ILE A 205 24.34 2.32 15.49
C ILE A 205 23.58 2.22 16.81
N TYR A 206 23.26 3.37 17.40
CA TYR A 206 22.59 3.48 18.70
C TYR A 206 21.24 4.21 18.55
N PRO A 207 20.10 3.53 18.78
CA PRO A 207 18.80 4.19 18.85
C PRO A 207 18.66 4.90 20.21
N VAL A 208 18.72 6.23 20.24
CA VAL A 208 18.79 7.01 21.50
C VAL A 208 17.64 7.98 21.72
N GLY A 209 16.69 8.07 20.78
CA GLY A 209 15.54 8.96 20.92
C GLY A 209 14.37 8.60 20.01
N LYS A 210 13.17 8.97 20.43
CA LYS A 210 11.91 8.83 19.68
C LYS A 210 11.10 10.11 19.88
N SER A 211 10.56 10.67 18.79
CA SER A 211 9.62 11.79 18.82
C SER A 211 8.37 11.43 18.03
N GLU A 212 7.21 11.74 18.60
CA GLU A 212 5.90 11.65 17.94
C GLU A 212 5.39 13.02 17.49
N LYS A 213 6.16 14.08 17.75
CA LYS A 213 5.85 15.46 17.32
C LYS A 213 6.65 15.85 16.10
N ASP A 214 6.14 16.86 15.40
CA ASP A 214 6.81 17.57 14.30
C ASP A 214 7.20 16.65 13.12
N VAL A 215 6.46 15.55 12.92
CA VAL A 215 6.59 14.70 11.71
C VAL A 215 6.19 15.49 10.46
N ASP A 216 5.20 16.38 10.58
CA ASP A 216 4.80 17.27 9.48
C ASP A 216 5.94 18.20 9.03
N VAL A 217 6.84 18.60 9.94
CA VAL A 217 8.02 19.42 9.58
C VAL A 217 8.96 18.60 8.70
N TYR A 218 9.22 17.33 9.06
CA TYR A 218 10.01 16.41 8.24
C TYR A 218 9.39 16.26 6.84
N ILE A 219 8.06 16.09 6.76
CA ILE A 219 7.33 15.98 5.50
C ILE A 219 7.49 17.25 4.67
N ASP A 220 7.29 18.41 5.27
CA ASP A 220 7.39 19.71 4.60
C ASP A 220 8.81 19.95 4.06
N ASP A 221 9.85 19.57 4.82
CA ASP A 221 11.24 19.67 4.37
C ASP A 221 11.57 18.68 3.24
N VAL A 222 11.05 17.44 3.29
CA VAL A 222 11.15 16.49 2.16
C VAL A 222 10.47 17.05 0.91
N LEU A 223 9.29 17.67 1.03
CA LEU A 223 8.58 18.27 -0.09
C LEU A 223 9.35 19.48 -0.65
N ARG A 224 9.97 20.27 0.23
CA ARG A 224 10.72 21.48 -0.14
C ARG A 224 12.06 21.19 -0.79
N TYR A 225 12.83 20.26 -0.24
CA TYR A 225 14.23 20.00 -0.64
C TYR A 225 14.43 18.71 -1.42
N GLY A 226 13.40 17.85 -1.49
CA GLY A 226 13.46 16.52 -2.06
C GLY A 226 13.95 15.46 -1.07
N TYR A 227 13.73 14.18 -1.39
CA TYR A 227 14.03 13.06 -0.49
C TYR A 227 15.51 12.63 -0.48
N LYS A 228 16.29 12.98 -1.50
CA LYS A 228 17.69 12.51 -1.66
C LYS A 228 18.62 12.84 -0.47
N PRO A 229 18.55 14.01 0.17
CA PRO A 229 19.35 14.30 1.36
C PRO A 229 19.05 13.36 2.54
N TYR A 230 17.79 12.93 2.67
CA TYR A 230 17.32 11.99 3.70
C TYR A 230 17.69 10.55 3.38
N ASP A 231 17.58 10.15 2.10
CA ASP A 231 18.06 8.86 1.60
C ASP A 231 19.55 8.66 1.92
N TRP A 232 20.37 9.67 1.61
CA TRP A 232 21.80 9.63 1.90
C TRP A 232 22.11 9.50 3.39
N ALA A 233 21.34 10.14 4.27
CA ALA A 233 21.51 10.02 5.72
C ALA A 233 21.32 8.57 6.22
N CYS A 234 20.57 7.74 5.49
CA CYS A 234 20.30 6.34 5.84
C CYS A 234 21.29 5.33 5.24
N ARG A 235 22.18 5.72 4.30
CA ARG A 235 23.10 4.81 3.57
C ARG A 235 24.16 4.11 4.43
N PHE A 236 24.18 4.35 5.73
CA PHE A 236 25.07 3.66 6.68
C PHE A 236 24.54 2.30 7.13
N SER A 237 23.26 2.01 6.87
CA SER A 237 22.69 0.68 7.03
C SER A 237 21.76 0.44 5.87
N ARG A 238 22.05 -0.58 5.08
CA ARG A 238 21.18 -1.00 3.99
C ARG A 238 19.82 -1.47 4.50
N VAL A 239 19.74 -2.03 5.71
CA VAL A 239 18.45 -2.35 6.34
C VAL A 239 17.64 -1.08 6.61
N MET A 240 18.27 -0.01 7.11
CA MET A 240 17.60 1.29 7.24
C MET A 240 17.22 1.88 5.90
N GLU A 241 18.12 1.83 4.91
CA GLU A 241 17.87 2.27 3.53
C GLU A 241 16.67 1.53 2.93
N GLU A 242 16.63 0.20 3.00
CA GLU A 242 15.53 -0.61 2.47
C GLU A 242 14.22 -0.42 3.24
N LEU A 243 14.25 -0.30 4.58
CA LEU A 243 13.04 0.04 5.34
C LEU A 243 12.51 1.44 4.97
N ASN A 244 13.40 2.40 4.73
CA ASN A 244 13.07 3.76 4.32
C ASN A 244 12.60 3.84 2.86
N GLU A 245 13.22 3.07 1.96
CA GLU A 245 12.93 3.01 0.53
C GLU A 245 11.65 2.20 0.25
N GLN A 246 11.53 0.97 0.78
CA GLN A 246 10.43 0.04 0.46
C GLN A 246 9.09 0.51 1.04
N TYR A 247 9.10 1.26 2.15
CA TYR A 247 7.89 1.51 2.92
C TYR A 247 7.55 2.98 3.15
N THR A 248 8.44 3.94 2.86
CA THR A 248 8.20 5.33 3.31
C THR A 248 8.40 6.40 2.24
N LEU A 249 9.61 6.56 1.66
CA LEU A 249 9.91 7.74 0.83
C LEU A 249 9.88 7.48 -0.69
N SER A 250 10.42 6.35 -1.17
CA SER A 250 10.55 6.11 -2.62
C SER A 250 9.23 5.75 -3.29
N ARG A 251 8.37 4.99 -2.58
CA ARG A 251 7.08 4.49 -3.06
C ARG A 251 6.02 5.59 -3.08
N ALA A 252 6.01 6.48 -2.08
CA ALA A 252 5.09 7.61 -2.01
C ALA A 252 5.36 8.69 -3.07
N ILE A 253 6.63 8.84 -3.49
CA ILE A 253 7.06 9.89 -4.44
C ILE A 253 7.22 9.32 -5.88
N GLY A 254 6.99 8.02 -6.09
CA GLY A 254 6.84 7.41 -7.41
C GLY A 254 8.08 7.43 -8.31
N GLY A 255 9.28 7.64 -7.76
CA GLY A 255 10.54 7.69 -8.51
C GLY A 255 10.62 8.81 -9.57
N GLN A 256 9.61 9.67 -9.71
CA GLN A 256 9.61 10.81 -10.65
C GLN A 256 9.14 12.11 -9.98
N TYR A 257 9.85 13.18 -10.32
CA TYR A 257 9.99 14.49 -9.67
C TYR A 257 8.75 15.40 -9.61
N ASP A 258 7.50 14.90 -9.55
CA ASP A 258 6.36 15.80 -9.33
C ASP A 258 5.99 15.89 -7.85
N GLN A 259 6.53 16.91 -7.18
CA GLN A 259 6.40 17.16 -5.73
C GLN A 259 4.98 17.55 -5.30
N ASN A 260 4.13 18.01 -6.21
CA ASN A 260 2.79 18.52 -5.86
C ASN A 260 1.68 17.46 -5.99
N GLU A 261 1.86 16.42 -6.80
CA GLU A 261 0.84 15.36 -6.96
C GLU A 261 0.89 14.30 -5.85
N ASN A 262 1.96 14.27 -5.04
CA ASN A 262 2.24 13.21 -4.07
C ASN A 262 2.22 13.63 -2.60
N GLU A 263 1.88 14.89 -2.26
CA GLU A 263 1.83 15.35 -0.86
C GLU A 263 0.87 14.51 -0.01
N SER A 264 -0.36 14.26 -0.51
CA SER A 264 -1.35 13.47 0.24
C SER A 264 -0.89 12.04 0.48
N ALA A 265 -0.25 11.42 -0.52
CA ALA A 265 0.32 10.07 -0.40
C ALA A 265 1.50 10.01 0.59
N LEU A 266 2.35 11.05 0.60
CA LEU A 266 3.47 11.14 1.55
C LEU A 266 2.99 11.35 2.99
N ARG A 267 2.00 12.24 3.19
CA ARG A 267 1.39 12.45 4.51
C ARG A 267 0.67 11.20 5.01
N GLU A 268 -0.04 10.49 4.14
CA GLU A 268 -0.67 9.22 4.47
C GLU A 268 0.37 8.16 4.87
N ALA A 269 1.43 7.98 4.08
CA ALA A 269 2.49 7.01 4.35
C ALA A 269 3.24 7.27 5.67
N LEU A 270 3.40 8.54 6.05
CA LEU A 270 4.13 8.97 7.26
C LEU A 270 3.21 9.21 8.47
N SER A 271 1.89 9.09 8.31
CA SER A 271 0.92 9.44 9.36
C SER A 271 1.07 8.63 10.65
N ASP A 272 1.51 7.39 10.54
CA ASP A 272 1.72 6.47 11.67
C ASP A 272 3.20 6.39 12.12
N CYS A 273 4.08 7.23 11.56
CA CYS A 273 5.50 7.22 11.88
C CYS A 273 5.83 8.07 13.12
N SER A 274 6.88 7.66 13.82
CA SER A 274 7.63 8.48 14.77
C SER A 274 9.02 8.79 14.21
N ILE A 275 9.61 9.91 14.60
CA ILE A 275 11.00 10.21 14.24
C ILE A 275 11.93 9.60 15.27
N TYR A 276 12.73 8.62 14.84
CA TYR A 276 13.75 7.97 15.65
C TYR A 276 15.10 8.64 15.46
N LYS A 277 15.77 8.92 16.57
CA LYS A 277 17.14 9.47 16.59
C LYS A 277 18.13 8.33 16.73
N PHE A 278 19.04 8.24 15.76
CA PHE A 278 20.16 7.31 15.79
C PHE A 278 21.48 8.06 15.90
N VAL A 279 22.39 7.52 16.72
CA VAL A 279 23.79 7.94 16.76
C VAL A 279 24.62 6.84 16.12
N VAL A 280 25.26 7.14 15.00
CA VAL A 280 26.15 6.24 14.26
C VAL A 280 27.58 6.59 14.65
N VAL A 281 28.35 5.61 15.09
CA VAL A 281 29.72 5.80 15.57
C VAL A 281 30.67 4.91 14.79
N SER A 282 31.83 5.45 14.41
CA SER A 282 32.95 4.68 13.88
C SER A 282 34.25 5.05 14.60
N TYR A 283 35.12 4.06 14.76
CA TYR A 283 36.41 4.19 15.41
C TYR A 283 37.51 3.84 14.41
N GLY A 284 38.53 4.69 14.26
CA GLY A 284 39.63 4.41 13.35
C GLY A 284 40.93 5.11 13.68
N ASP A 285 42.04 4.58 13.17
CA ASP A 285 43.26 5.34 13.00
C ASP A 285 42.97 6.51 12.04
N VAL A 286 43.61 7.67 12.24
CA VAL A 286 43.32 8.88 11.46
C VAL A 286 43.39 8.57 9.95
N ASP A 287 44.38 7.82 9.48
CA ASP A 287 44.50 7.40 8.07
C ASP A 287 43.42 6.41 7.59
N GLY A 288 42.85 5.58 8.47
CA GLY A 288 41.84 4.57 8.12
C GLY A 288 40.40 5.09 8.15
N ALA A 289 40.10 6.00 9.10
CA ALA A 289 38.83 6.73 9.13
C ALA A 289 38.71 7.69 7.93
N LEU A 290 39.85 8.17 7.41
CA LEU A 290 39.86 9.09 6.28
C LEU A 290 39.45 8.45 4.93
N ILE A 291 39.60 7.13 4.77
CA ILE A 291 39.47 6.46 3.45
C ILE A 291 38.02 6.12 3.06
N SER A 292 37.04 6.19 3.97
CA SER A 292 35.71 5.59 3.74
C SER A 292 34.54 6.54 3.47
N ASP A 293 34.72 7.86 3.54
CA ASP A 293 33.58 8.79 3.56
C ASP A 293 33.77 10.01 2.62
N ALA A 294 32.70 10.47 1.98
CA ALA A 294 32.75 11.61 1.04
C ALA A 294 33.07 12.94 1.76
N LEU A 295 32.64 13.07 3.02
CA LEU A 295 33.03 14.18 3.91
C LEU A 295 34.55 14.23 4.04
N THR A 296 35.19 13.06 3.97
CA THR A 296 36.61 12.97 4.21
C THR A 296 37.46 13.45 3.05
N ARG A 297 37.01 13.41 1.79
CA ARG A 297 37.76 14.06 0.71
C ARG A 297 37.82 15.58 0.88
N GLU A 298 36.74 16.21 1.33
CA GLU A 298 36.75 17.65 1.64
C GLU A 298 37.57 17.96 2.91
N VAL A 299 37.53 17.09 3.93
CA VAL A 299 38.36 17.20 5.14
C VAL A 299 39.84 16.93 4.82
N GLU A 300 40.18 15.97 3.97
CA GLU A 300 41.56 15.74 3.51
C GLU A 300 42.07 16.91 2.68
N ASP A 301 41.29 17.36 1.67
CA ASP A 301 41.67 18.44 0.77
C ASP A 301 41.79 19.81 1.47
N ARG A 302 40.99 20.05 2.52
CA ARG A 302 40.95 21.36 3.23
C ARG A 302 41.58 21.35 4.62
N LEU A 303 41.55 20.21 5.32
CA LEU A 303 41.93 20.06 6.72
C LEU A 303 43.02 18.99 6.94
N GLY A 304 43.41 18.21 5.93
CA GLY A 304 44.43 17.16 6.06
C GLY A 304 45.77 17.68 6.62
N TYR A 305 46.14 18.92 6.28
CA TYR A 305 47.30 19.59 6.87
C TYR A 305 47.13 19.96 8.35
N MET A 306 45.91 20.23 8.80
CA MET A 306 45.58 20.52 10.19
C MET A 306 45.50 19.24 11.03
N LEU A 307 45.21 18.09 10.38
CA LEU A 307 45.08 16.79 11.03
C LEU A 307 46.40 16.01 11.17
N ALA A 308 47.44 16.40 10.42
CA ALA A 308 48.78 15.81 10.46
C ALA A 308 49.44 15.66 11.86
N PRO A 309 49.14 16.48 12.89
CA PRO A 309 49.68 16.30 14.24
C PRO A 309 49.03 15.15 15.04
N TYR A 310 47.84 14.67 14.65
CA TYR A 310 47.08 13.68 15.42
C TYR A 310 47.50 12.27 15.03
N THR A 311 48.04 11.51 15.98
CA THR A 311 48.51 10.12 15.77
C THR A 311 47.84 9.13 16.72
N GLY A 312 46.94 9.62 17.58
CA GLY A 312 46.35 8.85 18.67
C GLY A 312 45.13 8.01 18.32
N GLY A 313 44.41 8.39 17.26
CA GLY A 313 43.14 7.79 16.83
C GLY A 313 42.07 8.86 16.55
N SER A 314 40.90 8.43 16.09
CA SER A 314 39.76 9.31 15.79
C SER A 314 38.42 8.66 16.11
N ILE A 315 37.42 9.49 16.43
CA ILE A 315 36.02 9.09 16.57
C ILE A 315 35.21 9.88 15.55
N SER A 316 34.47 9.16 14.70
CA SER A 316 33.46 9.73 13.81
C SER A 316 32.07 9.47 14.40
N ILE A 317 31.22 10.50 14.46
CA ILE A 317 29.85 10.42 14.96
C ILE A 317 28.93 11.07 13.95
N ARG A 318 27.80 10.44 13.66
CA ARG A 318 26.68 11.05 12.93
C ARG A 318 25.42 10.90 13.75
N VAL A 319 24.60 11.96 13.77
CA VAL A 319 23.28 11.95 14.38
C VAL A 319 22.28 12.12 13.26
N ILE A 320 21.44 11.10 13.07
CA ILE A 320 20.41 11.06 12.02
C ILE A 320 19.04 10.89 12.67
N TYR A 321 18.03 11.39 11.96
CA TYR A 321 16.63 11.34 12.37
C TYR A 321 15.84 10.67 11.25
N VAL A 322 15.21 9.53 11.56
CA VAL A 322 14.57 8.68 10.56
C VAL A 322 13.11 8.43 10.95
N PRO A 323 12.14 8.72 10.07
CA PRO A 323 10.74 8.37 10.30
C PRO A 323 10.57 6.86 10.16
N LEU A 324 10.10 6.21 11.23
CA LEU A 324 9.77 4.79 11.23
C LEU A 324 8.44 4.57 11.96
N THR A 325 7.64 3.62 11.49
CA THR A 325 6.58 3.04 12.32
C THR A 325 7.19 2.22 13.47
N GLU A 326 6.42 1.97 14.52
CA GLU A 326 6.88 1.10 15.61
C GLU A 326 7.28 -0.29 15.10
N GLY A 327 6.51 -0.85 14.16
CA GLY A 327 6.81 -2.13 13.54
C GLY A 327 8.11 -2.12 12.73
N GLN A 328 8.38 -1.06 11.94
CA GLN A 328 9.64 -0.93 11.21
C GLN A 328 10.84 -0.85 12.16
N PHE A 329 10.72 -0.08 13.25
CA PHE A 329 11.74 -0.03 14.29
C PHE A 329 11.95 -1.39 14.95
N THR A 330 10.87 -2.12 15.24
CA THR A 330 10.96 -3.48 15.78
C THR A 330 11.67 -4.42 14.82
N THR A 331 11.32 -4.41 13.53
CA THR A 331 11.97 -5.20 12.49
C THR A 331 13.47 -4.90 12.42
N LEU A 332 13.86 -3.62 12.42
CA LEU A 332 15.27 -3.20 12.46
C LEU A 332 16.03 -3.77 13.67
N GLN A 333 15.41 -3.76 14.86
CA GLN A 333 16.02 -4.34 16.06
C GLN A 333 16.16 -5.87 15.96
N VAL A 334 15.19 -6.55 15.33
CA VAL A 334 15.27 -8.00 15.13
C VAL A 334 16.42 -8.37 14.19
N TYR A 335 16.72 -7.58 13.16
CA TYR A 335 17.91 -7.79 12.31
C TYR A 335 19.22 -7.76 13.10
N SER A 336 19.24 -7.07 14.24
CA SER A 336 20.37 -7.08 15.18
C SER A 336 20.32 -8.17 16.25
N GLY A 337 19.38 -9.13 16.14
CA GLY A 337 19.18 -10.18 17.12
C GLY A 337 18.52 -9.71 18.41
N TRP A 338 17.79 -8.59 18.38
CA TRP A 338 17.13 -8.00 19.54
C TRP A 338 15.61 -7.93 19.40
N ASP A 339 14.90 -8.48 20.38
CA ASP A 339 13.46 -8.38 20.50
C ASP A 339 13.13 -7.11 21.29
N SER A 340 12.75 -6.06 20.57
CA SER A 340 12.38 -4.77 21.15
C SER A 340 11.02 -4.76 21.86
N ILE A 341 10.16 -5.75 21.58
CA ILE A 341 8.84 -5.89 22.23
C ILE A 341 9.06 -6.38 23.67
N SER A 342 9.88 -7.42 23.86
CA SER A 342 10.20 -7.93 25.20
C SER A 342 11.41 -7.26 25.86
N GLY A 343 12.21 -6.52 25.10
CA GLY A 343 13.43 -5.85 25.56
C GLY A 343 14.56 -6.82 25.90
N LYS A 344 14.74 -7.86 25.09
CA LYS A 344 15.73 -8.93 25.32
C LYS A 344 16.40 -9.35 24.02
N LYS A 345 17.56 -10.00 24.15
CA LYS A 345 18.18 -10.70 23.03
C LYS A 345 17.28 -11.85 22.58
N ILE A 346 17.16 -12.05 21.27
CA ILE A 346 16.39 -13.14 20.69
C ILE A 346 17.04 -14.47 21.09
N ASP A 347 16.21 -15.33 21.65
CA ASP A 347 16.58 -16.67 22.09
C ASP A 347 16.00 -17.69 21.11
N ILE A 348 16.74 -17.98 20.04
CA ILE A 348 16.34 -18.93 19.01
C ILE A 348 16.16 -20.33 19.59
N ASP A 349 16.96 -20.71 20.59
CA ASP A 349 16.89 -22.01 21.25
C ASP A 349 15.54 -22.20 21.97
N SER A 350 14.86 -21.11 22.35
CA SER A 350 13.50 -21.17 22.91
C SER A 350 12.44 -21.71 21.93
N LEU A 351 12.76 -21.80 20.63
CA LEU A 351 11.90 -22.45 19.64
C LEU A 351 12.00 -23.98 19.66
N GLU A 352 13.01 -24.55 20.32
CA GLU A 352 13.16 -26.00 20.42
C GLU A 352 11.92 -26.63 21.09
N GLY A 353 11.27 -27.56 20.37
CA GLY A 353 10.03 -28.20 20.82
C GLY A 353 8.77 -27.33 20.76
N SER A 354 8.88 -26.06 20.35
CA SER A 354 7.71 -25.21 20.07
C SER A 354 6.99 -25.60 18.78
N PHE A 355 7.72 -26.26 17.86
CA PHE A 355 7.20 -26.74 16.59
C PHE A 355 7.40 -28.25 16.41
N ASP A 356 6.47 -28.88 15.67
CA ASP A 356 6.59 -30.27 15.23
C ASP A 356 7.79 -30.47 14.29
N GLU A 357 8.38 -31.67 14.34
CA GLU A 357 9.55 -32.06 13.55
C GLU A 357 9.30 -31.92 12.04
N LYS A 358 8.09 -32.23 11.56
CA LYS A 358 7.76 -32.10 10.13
C LYS A 358 7.65 -30.64 9.70
N PHE A 359 7.12 -29.76 10.56
CA PHE A 359 7.14 -28.31 10.28
C PHE A 359 8.58 -27.80 10.21
N MET A 360 9.43 -28.16 11.18
CA MET A 360 10.82 -27.74 11.18
C MET A 360 11.58 -28.22 9.95
N MET A 361 11.28 -29.44 9.47
CA MET A 361 11.79 -29.92 8.19
C MET A 361 11.35 -29.05 7.01
N ARG A 362 10.12 -28.53 7.00
CA ARG A 362 9.65 -27.57 5.97
C ARG A 362 10.36 -26.24 6.03
N VAL A 363 10.56 -25.68 7.23
CA VAL A 363 11.31 -24.44 7.44
C VAL A 363 12.73 -24.61 6.88
N VAL A 364 13.38 -25.72 7.22
CA VAL A 364 14.73 -26.05 6.73
C VAL A 364 14.74 -26.29 5.20
N GLU A 365 13.75 -26.98 4.64
CA GLU A 365 13.59 -27.13 3.19
C GLU A 365 13.41 -25.78 2.47
N MET A 366 12.65 -24.86 3.07
CA MET A 366 12.46 -23.52 2.51
C MET A 366 13.74 -22.70 2.59
N ALA A 367 14.46 -22.75 3.72
CA ALA A 367 15.80 -22.18 3.83
C ALA A 367 16.71 -22.73 2.72
N TYR A 368 16.70 -24.03 2.45
CA TYR A 368 17.51 -24.57 1.35
C TYR A 368 17.07 -24.09 -0.04
N LYS A 369 15.77 -23.96 -0.31
CA LYS A 369 15.28 -23.38 -1.56
C LYS A 369 15.72 -21.92 -1.75
N LEU A 370 15.85 -21.19 -0.65
CA LEU A 370 16.30 -19.80 -0.62
C LEU A 370 17.83 -19.67 -0.58
N GLY A 371 18.60 -20.75 -0.75
CA GLY A 371 20.05 -20.70 -0.96
C GLY A 371 20.92 -20.75 0.31
N PHE A 372 20.36 -21.13 1.46
CA PHE A 372 21.09 -21.20 2.73
C PHE A 372 21.97 -22.46 2.78
N ASN A 373 23.25 -22.33 3.19
CA ASN A 373 24.14 -23.49 3.32
C ASN A 373 23.90 -24.27 4.62
N ARG A 374 24.23 -25.57 4.61
CA ARG A 374 24.09 -26.49 5.76
C ARG A 374 24.89 -26.14 7.02
N GLY A 375 25.82 -25.19 6.93
CA GLY A 375 26.59 -24.67 8.08
C GLY A 375 26.11 -23.30 8.57
N GLU A 376 25.16 -22.67 7.88
CA GLU A 376 24.60 -21.34 8.19
C GLU A 376 23.22 -21.45 8.86
N VAL A 377 22.68 -22.67 9.00
CA VAL A 377 21.49 -22.99 9.80
C VAL A 377 22.00 -23.51 11.15
N PRO A 378 21.62 -22.93 12.31
CA PRO A 378 22.17 -23.28 13.61
C PRO A 378 22.17 -24.79 13.84
N ALA A 379 23.39 -25.32 14.01
CA ALA A 379 23.66 -26.72 14.17
C ALA A 379 23.29 -27.19 15.59
N GLY A 380 22.05 -27.63 15.77
CA GLY A 380 21.73 -28.71 16.70
C GLY A 380 21.84 -30.04 15.94
N ASP A 381 22.69 -30.96 16.41
CA ASP A 381 23.01 -32.30 15.86
C ASP A 381 21.86 -33.05 15.12
N SER A 382 21.50 -32.65 13.90
CA SER A 382 20.40 -33.25 13.15
C SER A 382 20.75 -33.50 11.67
N GLN A 383 20.33 -34.67 11.17
CA GLN A 383 20.93 -35.40 10.03
C GLN A 383 20.48 -34.92 8.62
N TRP A 384 20.03 -33.69 8.47
CA TRP A 384 19.14 -33.32 7.36
C TRP A 384 19.86 -32.69 6.17
N ASN A 385 20.30 -33.53 5.22
CA ASN A 385 21.39 -33.15 4.32
C ASN A 385 21.36 -33.79 2.89
N LYS A 386 21.03 -33.05 1.78
CA LYS A 386 21.73 -33.06 0.42
C LYS A 386 21.24 -32.06 -0.69
N SER A 387 22.17 -31.16 -1.09
CA SER A 387 22.50 -30.49 -2.41
C SER A 387 21.49 -29.73 -3.30
N VAL A 388 21.80 -28.45 -3.65
CA VAL A 388 22.03 -27.82 -5.00
C VAL A 388 22.09 -26.26 -4.87
N ASN A 389 22.83 -25.55 -5.76
CA ASN A 389 23.13 -24.09 -5.78
C ASN A 389 22.11 -23.23 -6.55
N VAL A 390 21.67 -22.07 -5.99
CA VAL A 390 21.15 -20.86 -6.70
C VAL A 390 21.34 -19.59 -5.81
N GLU A 391 21.42 -18.41 -6.43
CA GLU A 391 21.78 -17.08 -5.89
C GLU A 391 20.75 -16.41 -4.95
N VAL A 392 21.27 -15.79 -3.88
CA VAL A 392 20.59 -14.93 -2.89
C VAL A 392 20.94 -13.46 -3.19
N PRO A 393 20.10 -12.46 -2.86
CA PRO A 393 20.48 -11.05 -3.02
C PRO A 393 21.81 -10.75 -2.33
N GLN A 394 22.76 -10.16 -3.07
CA GLN A 394 24.19 -10.03 -2.72
C GLN A 394 24.51 -9.30 -1.40
N TRP A 395 23.53 -8.68 -0.76
CA TRP A 395 23.76 -7.67 0.26
C TRP A 395 23.57 -8.13 1.69
N TYR A 396 23.01 -9.32 1.88
CA TYR A 396 22.91 -9.96 3.18
C TYR A 396 24.30 -10.32 3.77
N GLU A 397 25.35 -10.37 2.95
CA GLU A 397 26.68 -10.83 3.39
C GLU A 397 27.46 -9.84 4.28
N TYR A 398 26.98 -8.62 4.51
CA TYR A 398 27.81 -7.53 5.05
C TYR A 398 27.33 -6.82 6.33
N GLU A 399 26.10 -7.05 6.82
CA GLU A 399 25.48 -6.13 7.80
C GLU A 399 24.81 -6.73 9.05
N SER A 400 24.80 -8.05 9.27
CA SER A 400 24.11 -8.64 10.45
C SER A 400 25.03 -9.44 11.38
N ASP A 401 24.84 -9.23 12.69
CA ASP A 401 25.37 -10.12 13.75
C ASP A 401 24.73 -11.53 13.72
N MET A 402 23.60 -11.66 13.02
CA MET A 402 22.88 -12.90 12.79
C MET A 402 23.38 -13.60 11.53
N THR A 403 23.55 -14.91 11.58
CA THR A 403 23.74 -15.68 10.35
C THR A 403 22.44 -15.68 9.53
N LYS A 404 22.58 -15.96 8.24
CA LYS A 404 21.47 -16.25 7.32
C LYS A 404 20.40 -17.13 8.00
N GLY A 405 20.77 -18.30 8.51
CA GLY A 405 19.81 -19.20 9.14
C GLY A 405 19.16 -18.59 10.38
N ASP A 406 19.92 -17.91 11.22
CA ASP A 406 19.39 -17.26 12.44
C ASP A 406 18.23 -16.32 12.15
N MET A 407 18.26 -15.57 11.03
CA MET A 407 17.20 -14.64 10.68
C MET A 407 15.86 -15.32 10.38
N LEU A 408 15.88 -16.49 9.72
CA LEU A 408 14.64 -17.25 9.49
C LEU A 408 14.02 -17.70 10.82
N PHE A 409 14.85 -18.11 11.77
CA PHE A 409 14.39 -18.45 13.11
C PHE A 409 13.97 -17.22 13.91
N ALA A 410 14.59 -16.06 13.70
CA ALA A 410 14.15 -14.80 14.29
C ALA A 410 12.75 -14.41 13.81
N ILE A 411 12.48 -14.55 12.51
CA ILE A 411 11.14 -14.34 11.94
C ILE A 411 10.12 -15.28 12.59
N LEU A 412 10.45 -16.58 12.70
CA LEU A 412 9.58 -17.54 13.40
C LEU A 412 9.42 -17.24 14.88
N TYR A 413 10.47 -16.76 15.55
CA TYR A 413 10.42 -16.32 16.95
C TYR A 413 9.46 -15.16 17.13
N MET A 414 9.56 -14.13 16.29
CA MET A 414 8.67 -12.97 16.35
C MET A 414 7.22 -13.35 16.06
N MET A 415 6.99 -14.24 15.10
CA MET A 415 5.67 -14.76 14.81
C MET A 415 5.11 -15.63 15.95
N ASP A 416 5.91 -16.50 16.55
CA ASP A 416 5.48 -17.40 17.63
C ASP A 416 5.19 -16.64 18.93
N LYS A 417 6.10 -15.75 19.33
CA LYS A 417 6.05 -15.06 20.63
C LYS A 417 5.16 -13.82 20.64
N HIS A 418 5.05 -13.14 19.50
CA HIS A 418 4.44 -11.81 19.44
C HIS A 418 3.36 -11.66 18.36
N ASP A 419 3.09 -12.70 17.56
CA ASP A 419 2.21 -12.61 16.38
C ASP A 419 2.65 -11.46 15.45
N PHE A 420 3.95 -11.19 15.39
CA PHE A 420 4.52 -10.08 14.63
C PHE A 420 5.09 -10.56 13.30
N ASP A 421 4.52 -10.07 12.19
CA ASP A 421 5.03 -10.32 10.86
C ASP A 421 6.09 -9.27 10.50
N MET A 422 7.34 -9.73 10.45
CA MET A 422 8.48 -8.89 10.08
C MET A 422 8.44 -8.40 8.63
N VAL A 423 7.72 -9.10 7.74
CA VAL A 423 7.63 -8.72 6.33
C VAL A 423 6.73 -7.50 6.17
N SER A 424 5.51 -7.56 6.71
CA SER A 424 4.61 -6.40 6.73
C SER A 424 4.93 -5.37 7.83
N CYS A 425 5.88 -5.67 8.72
CA CYS A 425 6.19 -4.87 9.91
C CYS A 425 4.95 -4.60 10.77
N SER A 426 4.07 -5.61 10.94
CA SER A 426 2.78 -5.43 11.59
C SER A 426 2.39 -6.62 12.48
N TYR A 427 1.50 -6.36 13.44
CA TYR A 427 0.92 -7.40 14.29
C TYR A 427 -0.27 -8.05 13.61
N LEU A 428 -0.27 -9.37 13.61
CA LEU A 428 -1.43 -10.17 13.24
C LEU A 428 -2.42 -10.12 14.40
N LYS A 429 -3.67 -9.80 14.08
CA LYS A 429 -4.77 -9.58 15.02
C LYS A 429 -5.59 -10.85 15.24
N THR A 430 -5.60 -11.76 14.27
CA THR A 430 -6.40 -12.99 14.32
C THR A 430 -5.55 -14.24 14.15
N LYS A 431 -6.05 -15.37 14.66
CA LYS A 431 -5.42 -16.68 14.45
C LYS A 431 -5.45 -17.08 12.97
N GLU A 432 -6.45 -16.61 12.21
CA GLU A 432 -6.57 -16.83 10.77
C GLU A 432 -5.49 -16.08 9.98
N GLU A 433 -5.17 -14.84 10.35
CA GLU A 433 -4.04 -14.11 9.77
C GLU A 433 -2.72 -14.85 10.03
N LYS A 434 -2.51 -15.31 11.27
CA LYS A 434 -1.34 -16.12 11.63
C LYS A 434 -1.28 -17.38 10.78
N ARG A 435 -2.37 -18.12 10.69
CA ARG A 435 -2.46 -19.33 9.86
C ARG A 435 -2.15 -19.02 8.40
N LEU A 436 -2.77 -18.00 7.81
CA LEU A 436 -2.52 -17.57 6.43
C LEU A 436 -1.04 -17.23 6.20
N TRP A 437 -0.41 -16.58 7.17
CA TRP A 437 1.02 -16.29 7.14
C TRP A 437 1.86 -17.58 7.07
N TYR A 438 1.56 -18.60 7.88
CA TYR A 438 2.27 -19.89 7.81
C TYR A 438 2.03 -20.63 6.47
N ILE A 439 0.84 -20.52 5.92
CA ILE A 439 0.51 -21.12 4.61
C ILE A 439 1.30 -20.43 3.49
N ASN A 440 1.33 -19.10 3.48
CA ASN A 440 2.04 -18.32 2.47
C ASN A 440 3.55 -18.54 2.52
N ASN A 441 4.12 -18.58 3.72
CA ASN A 441 5.57 -18.65 3.88
C ASN A 441 6.11 -20.09 3.89
N PHE A 442 5.31 -21.08 4.29
CA PHE A 442 5.79 -22.46 4.50
C PHE A 442 4.90 -23.55 3.90
N GLY A 443 3.76 -23.20 3.29
CA GLY A 443 2.77 -24.17 2.82
C GLY A 443 2.24 -25.03 3.96
N TRP A 444 2.17 -24.48 5.16
CA TRP A 444 1.88 -25.21 6.39
C TRP A 444 0.64 -24.69 7.09
N ASP A 445 -0.21 -25.61 7.48
CA ASP A 445 -1.38 -25.33 8.28
C ASP A 445 -1.08 -25.49 9.77
N THR A 446 -1.22 -24.41 10.53
CA THR A 446 -1.03 -24.44 11.99
C THR A 446 -2.12 -25.24 12.73
N ASP A 447 -3.34 -25.33 12.19
CA ASP A 447 -4.44 -26.02 12.87
C ASP A 447 -4.42 -27.52 12.59
N THR A 448 -4.23 -27.91 11.32
CA THR A 448 -4.14 -29.34 10.95
C THR A 448 -2.74 -29.92 11.19
N GLN A 449 -1.75 -29.07 11.47
CA GLN A 449 -0.35 -29.44 11.67
C GLN A 449 0.18 -30.31 10.51
N ALA A 450 -0.13 -29.88 9.30
CA ALA A 450 0.21 -30.59 8.08
C ALA A 450 0.53 -29.63 6.94
N PRO A 451 1.32 -30.07 5.94
CA PRO A 451 1.44 -29.36 4.69
C PRO A 451 0.08 -29.30 3.98
N ILE A 452 -0.22 -28.17 3.36
CA ILE A 452 -1.41 -28.00 2.53
C ILE A 452 -1.06 -28.21 1.06
N ASP A 453 -1.94 -28.92 0.37
CA ASP A 453 -2.00 -28.91 -1.10
C ASP A 453 -3.01 -27.84 -1.53
N LEU A 454 -2.52 -26.80 -2.19
CA LEU A 454 -3.34 -25.68 -2.64
C LEU A 454 -3.88 -25.89 -4.07
N SER A 455 -3.62 -27.04 -4.70
CA SER A 455 -4.01 -27.28 -6.10
C SER A 455 -5.53 -27.17 -6.32
N ASP A 456 -6.34 -27.64 -5.37
CA ASP A 456 -7.81 -27.49 -5.38
C ASP A 456 -8.31 -26.05 -5.14
N TYR A 457 -7.39 -25.15 -4.77
CA TYR A 457 -7.63 -23.75 -4.45
C TYR A 457 -6.86 -22.80 -5.36
N ARG A 458 -6.46 -23.28 -6.56
CA ARG A 458 -5.67 -22.53 -7.55
C ARG A 458 -4.37 -21.97 -7.02
N ASP A 459 -3.72 -22.75 -6.17
CA ASP A 459 -2.48 -22.35 -5.51
C ASP A 459 -2.64 -21.06 -4.67
N SER A 460 -3.87 -20.72 -4.27
CA SER A 460 -4.20 -19.54 -3.49
C SER A 460 -4.59 -19.91 -2.06
N SER A 461 -3.72 -19.53 -1.12
CA SER A 461 -3.99 -19.58 0.31
C SER A 461 -5.21 -18.75 0.73
N ALA A 462 -5.48 -17.65 0.03
CA ALA A 462 -6.62 -16.78 0.29
C ALA A 462 -7.95 -17.45 -0.10
N ILE A 463 -7.98 -18.20 -1.20
CA ILE A 463 -9.13 -19.03 -1.59
C ILE A 463 -9.30 -20.16 -0.59
N TYR A 464 -8.21 -20.85 -0.23
CA TYR A 464 -8.22 -21.90 0.80
C TYR A 464 -8.84 -21.42 2.11
N CYS A 465 -8.38 -20.28 2.64
CA CYS A 465 -8.92 -19.73 3.88
C CYS A 465 -10.39 -19.32 3.78
N ALA A 466 -10.81 -18.78 2.63
CA ALA A 466 -12.21 -18.44 2.40
C ALA A 466 -13.10 -19.69 2.35
N VAL A 467 -12.68 -20.73 1.63
CA VAL A 467 -13.44 -21.98 1.49
C VAL A 467 -13.51 -22.73 2.82
N GLU A 468 -12.37 -22.99 3.46
CA GLU A 468 -12.25 -23.89 4.61
C GLU A 468 -12.58 -23.23 5.96
N PHE A 469 -12.35 -21.91 6.10
CA PHE A 469 -12.50 -21.22 7.40
C PHE A 469 -13.53 -20.09 7.39
N ASN A 470 -14.20 -19.87 6.26
CA ASN A 470 -15.13 -18.75 6.12
C ASN A 470 -14.48 -17.40 6.45
N TYR A 471 -13.19 -17.23 6.10
CA TYR A 471 -12.41 -16.03 6.41
C TYR A 471 -12.11 -15.22 5.15
N ASN A 472 -12.20 -13.90 5.25
CA ASN A 472 -11.85 -12.94 4.22
C ASN A 472 -10.48 -12.30 4.54
N PRO A 473 -9.38 -12.77 3.93
CA PRO A 473 -8.06 -12.18 4.05
C PRO A 473 -7.99 -10.69 3.69
N ASP A 474 -8.78 -10.24 2.70
CA ASP A 474 -8.71 -8.87 2.18
C ASP A 474 -9.29 -7.86 3.19
N LYS A 475 -10.19 -8.31 4.06
CA LYS A 475 -10.84 -7.49 5.11
C LYS A 475 -10.44 -7.86 6.53
N ALA A 476 -9.64 -8.91 6.70
CA ALA A 476 -9.26 -9.48 7.99
C ALA A 476 -10.46 -9.84 8.90
N GLU A 477 -11.54 -10.38 8.33
CA GLU A 477 -12.78 -10.71 9.05
C GLU A 477 -13.43 -12.00 8.49
N TYR A 478 -14.35 -12.61 9.24
CA TYR A 478 -15.13 -13.73 8.72
C TYR A 478 -16.26 -13.21 7.81
N PHE A 479 -16.63 -13.99 6.79
CA PHE A 479 -17.79 -13.62 5.96
C PHE A 479 -19.08 -13.64 6.77
N GLU A 480 -19.89 -12.60 6.60
CA GLU A 480 -21.18 -12.45 7.29
C GLU A 480 -22.25 -13.40 6.73
N SER A 481 -22.13 -13.78 5.45
CA SER A 481 -23.02 -14.71 4.77
C SER A 481 -22.33 -15.55 3.70
N GLU A 482 -22.98 -16.64 3.27
CA GLU A 482 -22.51 -17.46 2.14
C GLU A 482 -22.52 -16.66 0.82
N LEU A 483 -23.42 -15.67 0.66
CA LEU A 483 -23.42 -14.79 -0.50
C LEU A 483 -22.16 -13.91 -0.53
N ASP A 484 -21.78 -13.32 0.61
CA ASP A 484 -20.55 -12.50 0.70
C ASP A 484 -19.30 -13.33 0.35
N LYS A 485 -19.24 -14.56 0.88
CA LYS A 485 -18.19 -15.53 0.55
C LYS A 485 -18.18 -15.87 -0.94
N ALA A 486 -19.35 -16.15 -1.52
CA ALA A 486 -19.48 -16.47 -2.93
C ALA A 486 -19.04 -15.29 -3.82
N LEU A 487 -19.44 -14.06 -3.48
CA LEU A 487 -19.02 -12.85 -4.19
C LEU A 487 -17.50 -12.66 -4.16
N TYR A 488 -16.89 -12.81 -2.99
CA TYR A 488 -15.44 -12.76 -2.83
C TYR A 488 -14.72 -13.84 -3.67
N LEU A 489 -15.18 -15.09 -3.60
CA LEU A 489 -14.57 -16.18 -4.36
C LEU A 489 -14.74 -15.98 -5.87
N ALA A 490 -15.88 -15.46 -6.30
CA ALA A 490 -16.12 -15.22 -7.72
C ALA A 490 -15.32 -14.04 -8.27
N ASP A 491 -14.94 -13.06 -7.45
CA ASP A 491 -13.95 -12.03 -7.82
C ASP A 491 -12.58 -12.66 -8.15
N LYS A 492 -12.23 -13.73 -7.43
CA LYS A 492 -11.03 -14.56 -7.70
C LYS A 492 -11.28 -15.65 -8.73
N ASN A 493 -12.35 -15.52 -9.52
CA ASN A 493 -12.81 -16.45 -10.54
C ASN A 493 -13.01 -17.89 -10.04
N TYR A 494 -13.37 -18.09 -8.76
CA TYR A 494 -13.52 -19.39 -8.12
C TYR A 494 -15.00 -19.69 -7.79
N LYS A 495 -15.58 -20.74 -8.38
CA LYS A 495 -16.95 -21.19 -8.09
C LYS A 495 -17.02 -21.90 -6.74
N LEU A 496 -17.81 -21.37 -5.81
CA LEU A 496 -18.03 -22.02 -4.52
C LEU A 496 -18.72 -23.39 -4.72
N GLY A 497 -18.17 -24.42 -4.09
CA GLY A 497 -18.68 -25.79 -4.14
C GLY A 497 -18.02 -26.68 -5.20
N THR A 498 -17.60 -26.14 -6.35
CA THR A 498 -16.92 -26.92 -7.41
C THR A 498 -15.43 -26.58 -7.57
N GLY A 499 -15.02 -25.36 -7.22
CA GLY A 499 -13.67 -24.83 -7.43
C GLY A 499 -13.33 -24.48 -8.88
N GLU A 500 -14.24 -24.75 -9.82
CA GLU A 500 -14.07 -24.49 -11.24
C GLU A 500 -14.07 -22.98 -11.56
N GLU A 501 -13.54 -22.64 -12.74
CA GLU A 501 -13.56 -21.27 -13.25
C GLU A 501 -14.92 -20.92 -13.84
N PHE A 502 -15.28 -19.63 -13.80
CA PHE A 502 -16.34 -19.13 -14.66
C PHE A 502 -15.77 -18.99 -16.08
N GLY A 503 -16.43 -19.60 -17.06
CA GLY A 503 -16.06 -19.52 -18.47
C GLY A 503 -16.48 -18.21 -19.13
N SER A 504 -17.42 -17.48 -18.52
CA SER A 504 -17.84 -16.14 -18.96
C SER A 504 -18.51 -15.34 -17.82
N ASP A 505 -18.62 -14.03 -17.99
CA ASP A 505 -19.37 -13.16 -17.08
C ASP A 505 -20.87 -13.50 -17.05
N GLU A 506 -21.42 -13.97 -18.18
CA GLU A 506 -22.81 -14.42 -18.28
C GLU A 506 -23.04 -15.68 -17.45
N GLU A 507 -22.14 -16.67 -17.55
CA GLU A 507 -22.16 -17.85 -16.70
C GLU A 507 -22.02 -17.50 -15.21
N LYS A 508 -21.11 -16.57 -14.88
CA LYS A 508 -20.94 -16.08 -13.50
C LYS A 508 -22.23 -15.47 -12.98
N ARG A 509 -22.84 -14.58 -13.75
CA ARG A 509 -24.10 -13.93 -13.39
C ARG A 509 -25.23 -14.95 -13.21
N LEU A 510 -25.45 -15.86 -14.15
CA LEU A 510 -26.46 -16.93 -14.06
C LEU A 510 -26.24 -17.83 -12.83
N TRP A 511 -24.98 -18.17 -12.51
CA TRP A 511 -24.66 -18.98 -11.36
C TRP A 511 -25.08 -18.29 -10.04
N PHE A 512 -24.87 -16.98 -9.90
CA PHE A 512 -25.34 -16.22 -8.73
C PHE A 512 -26.87 -16.14 -8.66
N MET A 513 -27.52 -15.93 -9.80
CA MET A 513 -28.99 -15.93 -9.87
C MET A 513 -29.54 -17.28 -9.41
N GLN A 514 -28.98 -18.38 -9.89
CA GLN A 514 -29.44 -19.73 -9.55
C GLN A 514 -29.21 -20.11 -8.09
N ASN A 515 -28.03 -19.80 -7.53
CA ASN A 515 -27.64 -20.32 -6.21
C ASN A 515 -28.01 -19.37 -5.06
N TYR A 516 -28.17 -18.08 -5.34
CA TYR A 516 -28.37 -17.06 -4.30
C TYR A 516 -29.55 -16.12 -4.59
N HIS A 517 -30.25 -16.28 -5.73
CA HIS A 517 -31.27 -15.34 -6.20
C HIS A 517 -30.74 -13.90 -6.17
N TYR A 518 -29.51 -13.71 -6.65
CA TYR A 518 -28.80 -12.44 -6.59
C TYR A 518 -28.24 -12.08 -7.96
N ASP A 519 -28.53 -10.85 -8.40
CA ASP A 519 -27.96 -10.32 -9.62
C ASP A 519 -26.73 -9.48 -9.33
N ILE A 520 -25.56 -9.97 -9.74
CA ILE A 520 -24.29 -9.27 -9.56
C ILE A 520 -24.17 -7.98 -10.39
N ALA A 521 -24.93 -7.84 -11.49
CA ALA A 521 -24.86 -6.65 -12.33
C ALA A 521 -25.60 -5.48 -11.66
N SER A 522 -26.81 -5.72 -11.14
CA SER A 522 -27.60 -4.72 -10.41
C SER A 522 -27.29 -4.64 -8.92
N GLN A 523 -26.55 -5.62 -8.37
CA GLN A 523 -26.24 -5.79 -6.96
C GLN A 523 -27.50 -5.88 -6.08
N LYS A 524 -28.50 -6.62 -6.54
CA LYS A 524 -29.81 -6.74 -5.87
C LYS A 524 -30.24 -8.19 -5.73
N GLN A 525 -30.99 -8.45 -4.65
CA GLN A 525 -31.76 -9.67 -4.51
C GLN A 525 -32.86 -9.71 -5.57
N MET A 526 -33.06 -10.88 -6.16
CA MET A 526 -34.06 -11.18 -7.17
C MET A 526 -35.16 -12.05 -6.58
N ASP A 527 -36.30 -12.05 -7.25
CA ASP A 527 -37.33 -13.05 -7.02
C ASP A 527 -36.83 -14.45 -7.41
N GLU A 528 -37.14 -15.44 -6.57
CA GLU A 528 -36.74 -16.84 -6.76
C GLU A 528 -37.31 -17.44 -8.05
N GLY A 529 -38.58 -17.12 -8.38
CA GLY A 529 -39.23 -17.60 -9.59
C GLY A 529 -38.60 -17.03 -10.87
N ILE A 530 -38.24 -15.74 -10.87
CA ILE A 530 -37.54 -15.11 -12.00
C ILE A 530 -36.15 -15.73 -12.19
N ALA A 531 -35.39 -15.90 -11.10
CA ALA A 531 -34.06 -16.50 -11.16
C ALA A 531 -34.09 -17.95 -11.67
N GLU A 532 -35.04 -18.75 -11.18
CA GLU A 532 -35.26 -20.12 -11.62
C GLU A 532 -35.65 -20.17 -13.11
N ALA A 533 -36.52 -19.26 -13.57
CA ALA A 533 -36.94 -19.16 -14.96
C ALA A 533 -35.78 -18.85 -15.90
N LEU A 534 -34.98 -17.81 -15.60
CA LEU A 534 -33.82 -17.42 -16.41
C LEU A 534 -32.81 -18.57 -16.53
N PHE A 535 -32.51 -19.26 -15.43
CA PHE A 535 -31.60 -20.40 -15.45
C PHE A 535 -32.18 -21.55 -16.30
N THR A 536 -33.47 -21.85 -16.14
CA THR A 536 -34.15 -22.89 -16.90
C THR A 536 -34.14 -22.58 -18.40
N TYR A 537 -34.40 -21.33 -18.78
CA TYR A 537 -34.35 -20.89 -20.19
C TYR A 537 -32.94 -21.06 -20.75
N ALA A 538 -31.91 -20.53 -20.09
CA ALA A 538 -30.51 -20.65 -20.52
C ALA A 538 -30.13 -22.13 -20.75
N ASN A 539 -30.41 -22.99 -19.76
CA ASN A 539 -30.11 -24.42 -19.86
C ASN A 539 -30.92 -25.12 -20.95
N HIS A 540 -32.19 -24.77 -21.15
CA HIS A 540 -33.01 -25.36 -22.21
C HIS A 540 -32.50 -24.96 -23.59
N ILE A 541 -32.12 -23.69 -23.77
CA ILE A 541 -31.60 -23.13 -25.02
C ILE A 541 -30.27 -23.79 -25.38
N ASP A 542 -29.33 -23.88 -24.44
CA ASP A 542 -28.01 -24.49 -24.66
C ASP A 542 -28.09 -25.98 -25.03
N ASN A 543 -29.09 -26.69 -24.51
CA ASN A 543 -29.27 -28.12 -24.77
C ASN A 543 -30.10 -28.40 -26.03
N THR A 544 -31.21 -27.68 -26.21
CA THR A 544 -32.23 -27.97 -27.23
C THR A 544 -31.96 -27.25 -28.53
N LEU A 545 -31.44 -26.02 -28.48
CA LEU A 545 -31.08 -25.20 -29.63
C LEU A 545 -29.58 -25.26 -29.92
N LYS A 546 -28.89 -26.31 -29.44
CA LYS A 546 -27.46 -26.48 -29.64
C LYS A 546 -27.10 -26.56 -31.13
N GLY A 547 -26.26 -25.63 -31.58
CA GLY A 547 -25.82 -25.56 -32.98
C GLY A 547 -26.73 -24.74 -33.89
N GLU A 548 -27.87 -24.27 -33.38
CA GLU A 548 -28.69 -23.27 -34.04
C GLU A 548 -28.05 -21.88 -33.88
N LYS A 549 -28.20 -21.01 -34.89
CA LYS A 549 -27.68 -19.64 -34.84
C LYS A 549 -28.72 -18.75 -34.16
N ILE A 550 -28.54 -18.47 -32.87
CA ILE A 550 -29.41 -17.55 -32.15
C ILE A 550 -29.15 -16.12 -32.65
N ILE A 551 -30.22 -15.44 -33.06
CA ILE A 551 -30.19 -14.04 -33.54
C ILE A 551 -30.46 -13.07 -32.39
N GLY A 552 -31.30 -13.46 -31.43
CA GLY A 552 -31.56 -12.63 -30.26
C GLY A 552 -32.61 -13.20 -29.32
N TYR A 553 -32.76 -12.51 -28.20
CA TYR A 553 -33.63 -12.86 -27.09
C TYR A 553 -34.57 -11.69 -26.78
N ASN A 554 -35.75 -12.01 -26.25
CA ASN A 554 -36.66 -11.06 -25.62
C ASN A 554 -37.35 -11.74 -24.42
N LEU A 555 -37.70 -10.95 -23.40
CA LEU A 555 -38.39 -11.41 -22.19
C LEU A 555 -39.64 -10.54 -21.99
N ILE A 556 -40.78 -11.18 -21.75
CA ILE A 556 -42.07 -10.48 -21.64
C ILE A 556 -42.95 -11.14 -20.58
N TYR A 557 -43.72 -10.36 -19.83
CA TYR A 557 -44.73 -10.86 -18.90
C TYR A 557 -46.04 -11.11 -19.66
N MET A 558 -46.38 -12.37 -19.93
CA MET A 558 -47.61 -12.71 -20.68
C MET A 558 -48.81 -13.01 -19.77
N ASP A 559 -48.59 -13.48 -18.55
CA ASP A 559 -49.65 -13.82 -17.61
C ASP A 559 -49.51 -13.08 -16.25
N ASP A 560 -50.21 -13.56 -15.23
CA ASP A 560 -50.32 -12.94 -13.91
C ASP A 560 -49.37 -13.56 -12.86
N ASP A 561 -48.38 -14.38 -13.27
CA ASP A 561 -47.48 -15.08 -12.33
C ASP A 561 -46.20 -14.31 -11.98
N ASP A 562 -46.02 -13.12 -12.55
CA ASP A 562 -44.84 -12.25 -12.40
C ASP A 562 -43.51 -12.93 -12.82
N ILE A 563 -43.58 -13.98 -13.66
CA ILE A 563 -42.43 -14.65 -14.29
C ILE A 563 -42.42 -14.30 -15.79
N PRO A 564 -41.29 -13.83 -16.35
CA PRO A 564 -41.27 -13.51 -17.77
C PRO A 564 -41.14 -14.76 -18.64
N GLU A 565 -41.89 -14.81 -19.73
CA GLU A 565 -41.71 -15.74 -20.85
C GLU A 565 -40.49 -15.35 -21.69
N CYS A 566 -39.78 -16.36 -22.18
CA CYS A 566 -38.61 -16.17 -23.03
C CYS A 566 -38.93 -16.42 -24.50
N LEU A 567 -38.72 -15.39 -25.32
CA LEU A 567 -38.74 -15.48 -26.77
C LEU A 567 -37.31 -15.59 -27.30
N VAL A 568 -37.05 -16.62 -28.11
CA VAL A 568 -35.75 -16.87 -28.73
C VAL A 568 -35.90 -16.91 -30.23
N TRP A 569 -35.11 -16.08 -30.90
CA TRP A 569 -35.03 -16.08 -32.34
C TRP A 569 -33.85 -16.91 -32.83
N VAL A 570 -34.13 -17.87 -33.70
CA VAL A 570 -33.13 -18.69 -34.37
C VAL A 570 -33.11 -18.35 -35.86
N GLY A 571 -31.93 -17.98 -36.37
CA GLY A 571 -31.69 -17.76 -37.79
C GLY A 571 -31.30 -19.05 -38.50
N GLY A 572 -31.79 -19.24 -39.72
CA GLY A 572 -31.24 -20.22 -40.64
C GLY A 572 -29.78 -19.92 -41.02
N ASN A 573 -29.13 -20.87 -41.68
CA ASN A 573 -27.76 -20.69 -42.17
C ASN A 573 -27.66 -19.44 -43.06
N VAL A 574 -26.44 -18.94 -43.28
CA VAL A 574 -26.18 -17.68 -44.03
C VAL A 574 -26.79 -17.66 -45.45
N ASP A 575 -27.19 -18.82 -45.98
CA ASP A 575 -27.86 -18.98 -47.26
C ASP A 575 -29.39 -19.20 -47.15
N ASP A 576 -29.92 -19.56 -45.98
CA ASP A 576 -31.35 -19.80 -45.69
C ASP A 576 -31.86 -18.74 -44.70
N ASN A 577 -32.42 -17.64 -45.21
CA ASN A 577 -33.05 -16.54 -44.46
C ASN A 577 -34.39 -16.95 -43.76
N ALA A 578 -34.58 -18.24 -43.46
CA ALA A 578 -35.72 -18.75 -42.70
C ALA A 578 -35.44 -18.60 -41.20
N GLY A 579 -36.09 -17.62 -40.55
CA GLY A 579 -36.05 -17.46 -39.09
C GLY A 579 -37.15 -18.27 -38.39
N LYS A 580 -36.84 -18.88 -37.26
CA LYS A 580 -37.80 -19.50 -36.35
C LYS A 580 -37.85 -18.71 -35.05
N VAL A 581 -39.06 -18.55 -34.51
CA VAL A 581 -39.26 -18.04 -33.15
C VAL A 581 -39.66 -19.20 -32.25
N TYR A 582 -39.05 -19.26 -31.08
CA TYR A 582 -39.44 -20.14 -29.99
C TYR A 582 -39.94 -19.27 -28.83
N ALA A 583 -41.10 -19.60 -28.28
CA ALA A 583 -41.59 -19.04 -27.03
C ALA A 583 -41.55 -20.11 -25.94
N PHE A 584 -40.92 -19.79 -24.82
CA PHE A 584 -40.75 -20.63 -23.66
C PHE A 584 -41.45 -20.00 -22.46
N SER A 585 -42.24 -20.79 -21.75
CA SER A 585 -42.80 -20.42 -20.44
C SER A 585 -42.28 -21.38 -19.37
N ASN A 586 -41.96 -20.85 -18.21
CA ASN A 586 -41.47 -21.59 -17.05
C ASN A 586 -42.56 -21.72 -15.99
N LYS A 587 -42.72 -22.92 -15.43
CA LYS A 587 -43.52 -23.10 -14.21
C LYS A 587 -42.84 -24.08 -13.27
N GLY A 588 -42.37 -23.57 -12.14
CA GLY A 588 -41.64 -24.35 -11.12
C GLY A 588 -40.40 -25.04 -11.70
N GLY A 589 -39.54 -24.29 -12.39
CA GLY A 589 -38.25 -24.77 -12.88
C GLY A 589 -38.30 -25.67 -14.10
N ASN A 590 -39.45 -25.76 -14.77
CA ASN A 590 -39.64 -26.61 -15.94
C ASN A 590 -40.21 -25.81 -17.10
N ILE A 591 -39.66 -26.03 -18.30
CA ILE A 591 -40.26 -25.54 -19.55
C ILE A 591 -41.57 -26.28 -19.78
N GLN A 592 -42.69 -25.55 -19.72
CA GLN A 592 -44.01 -26.17 -19.84
C GLN A 592 -44.34 -26.56 -21.28
N SER A 593 -43.95 -25.71 -22.22
CA SER A 593 -44.30 -25.86 -23.63
C SER A 593 -43.41 -24.97 -24.49
N VAL A 594 -43.35 -25.30 -25.78
CA VAL A 594 -42.62 -24.54 -26.78
C VAL A 594 -43.61 -24.20 -27.88
N ALA A 595 -44.01 -22.93 -27.97
CA ALA A 595 -44.66 -22.46 -29.18
C ALA A 595 -43.55 -22.16 -30.19
N SER A 596 -43.69 -22.67 -31.42
CA SER A 596 -42.79 -22.29 -32.50
C SER A 596 -43.56 -21.88 -33.75
N ALA A 597 -43.08 -20.82 -34.39
CA ALA A 597 -43.54 -20.38 -35.69
C ALA A 597 -42.33 -20.12 -36.57
N GLY A 598 -42.44 -20.53 -37.83
CA GLY A 598 -41.42 -20.32 -38.84
C GLY A 598 -41.89 -20.84 -40.18
N THR A 599 -41.45 -20.18 -41.23
CA THR A 599 -41.67 -20.59 -42.63
C THR A 599 -40.38 -21.17 -43.18
N SER A 600 -40.49 -22.12 -44.10
CA SER A 600 -39.33 -22.69 -44.81
C SER A 600 -38.71 -21.74 -45.85
N ASP A 601 -39.25 -20.53 -45.99
CA ASP A 601 -39.00 -19.66 -47.13
C ASP A 601 -37.85 -18.68 -46.85
N GLU A 602 -37.03 -18.42 -47.88
CA GLU A 602 -35.79 -17.65 -47.85
C GLU A 602 -35.93 -16.13 -47.56
N TYR A 603 -37.07 -15.61 -47.09
CA TYR A 603 -37.19 -14.19 -46.70
C TYR A 603 -38.32 -14.01 -45.68
N SER A 604 -38.13 -14.54 -44.49
CA SER A 604 -39.21 -14.65 -43.49
C SER A 604 -39.00 -13.67 -42.33
N TYR A 605 -39.89 -12.69 -42.18
CA TYR A 605 -39.99 -11.88 -40.96
C TYR A 605 -41.00 -12.52 -40.02
N SER A 606 -40.80 -12.36 -38.73
CA SER A 606 -41.77 -12.78 -37.72
C SER A 606 -41.93 -11.72 -36.66
N PHE A 607 -43.16 -11.53 -36.25
CA PHE A 607 -43.62 -10.56 -35.27
C PHE A 607 -44.32 -11.33 -34.17
N CYS A 608 -44.07 -10.93 -32.93
CA CYS A 608 -44.76 -11.47 -31.78
C CYS A 608 -45.68 -10.38 -31.22
N TYR A 609 -46.96 -10.70 -31.08
CA TYR A 609 -47.93 -9.83 -30.42
C TYR A 609 -48.43 -10.56 -29.18
N TYR A 610 -48.55 -9.87 -28.06
CA TYR A 610 -49.07 -10.45 -26.83
C TYR A 610 -49.95 -9.45 -26.09
N THR A 611 -50.88 -9.97 -25.31
CA THR A 611 -51.63 -9.16 -24.34
C THR A 611 -51.13 -9.51 -22.95
N PRO A 612 -50.55 -8.54 -22.22
CA PRO A 612 -50.19 -8.76 -20.82
C PRO A 612 -51.38 -9.29 -20.02
N GLN A 613 -51.12 -10.15 -19.04
CA GLN A 613 -52.09 -10.61 -18.03
C GLN A 613 -53.24 -11.49 -18.56
N THR A 614 -53.29 -11.81 -19.85
CA THR A 614 -54.32 -12.71 -20.40
C THR A 614 -53.76 -14.01 -20.96
N GLY A 615 -52.44 -14.10 -21.11
CA GLY A 615 -51.76 -15.23 -21.73
C GLY A 615 -51.97 -15.36 -23.25
N GLU A 616 -52.72 -14.47 -23.90
CA GLU A 616 -52.91 -14.56 -25.36
C GLU A 616 -51.66 -14.06 -26.10
N PHE A 617 -51.14 -14.90 -26.99
CA PHE A 617 -49.89 -14.69 -27.71
C PHE A 617 -50.05 -15.05 -29.19
N MET A 618 -49.52 -14.24 -30.09
CA MET A 618 -49.59 -14.45 -31.54
C MET A 618 -48.20 -14.35 -32.15
N MET A 619 -47.81 -15.36 -32.92
CA MET A 619 -46.66 -15.30 -33.79
C MET A 619 -47.11 -15.15 -35.23
N LYS A 620 -46.81 -14.01 -35.83
CA LYS A 620 -47.02 -13.73 -37.25
C LYS A 620 -45.70 -13.94 -37.98
N THR A 621 -45.69 -14.72 -39.04
CA THR A 621 -44.53 -14.91 -39.93
C THR A 621 -44.93 -14.53 -41.35
N THR A 622 -44.18 -13.63 -41.99
CA THR A 622 -44.39 -13.18 -43.38
C THR A 622 -43.23 -13.63 -44.24
N SER A 623 -43.48 -14.40 -45.30
CA SER A 623 -42.48 -14.73 -46.32
C SER A 623 -42.62 -13.84 -47.57
N ASP A 624 -41.53 -13.20 -47.98
CA ASP A 624 -41.47 -12.28 -49.13
C ASP A 624 -41.07 -12.97 -50.46
N GLY A 625 -41.31 -14.28 -50.57
CA GLY A 625 -41.08 -15.03 -51.81
C GLY A 625 -42.00 -14.60 -52.97
N PHE A 626 -41.89 -15.28 -54.13
CA PHE A 626 -42.69 -15.02 -55.35
C PHE A 626 -44.23 -15.15 -55.19
N GLY A 627 -44.72 -15.36 -53.97
CA GLY A 627 -46.06 -15.00 -53.51
C GLY A 627 -45.98 -14.70 -52.01
N HIS A 628 -46.26 -13.45 -51.61
CA HIS A 628 -46.31 -13.09 -50.18
C HIS A 628 -47.25 -14.05 -49.45
N THR A 629 -46.71 -14.81 -48.50
CA THR A 629 -47.47 -15.69 -47.64
C THR A 629 -47.28 -15.23 -46.20
N GLU A 630 -48.36 -14.89 -45.53
CA GLU A 630 -48.38 -14.53 -44.11
C GLU A 630 -49.07 -15.62 -43.32
N ILE A 631 -48.41 -16.13 -42.30
CA ILE A 631 -48.96 -17.13 -41.37
C ILE A 631 -48.98 -16.50 -39.98
N SER A 632 -50.17 -16.28 -39.44
CA SER A 632 -50.35 -15.85 -38.05
C SER A 632 -50.87 -17.01 -37.22
N SER A 633 -50.08 -17.48 -36.25
CA SER A 633 -50.44 -18.54 -35.33
C SER A 633 -50.73 -17.94 -33.95
N VAL A 634 -51.90 -18.24 -33.42
CA VAL A 634 -52.37 -17.80 -32.10
C VAL A 634 -52.23 -18.94 -31.10
N PHE A 635 -51.64 -18.61 -29.96
CA PHE A 635 -51.47 -19.47 -28.81
C PHE A 635 -52.09 -18.78 -27.59
N ILE A 636 -52.56 -19.57 -26.63
CA ILE A 636 -52.94 -19.09 -25.30
C ILE A 636 -52.06 -19.81 -24.30
N LEU A 637 -51.35 -19.07 -23.46
CA LEU A 637 -50.65 -19.59 -22.31
C LEU A 637 -51.68 -19.94 -21.23
N GLY A 638 -51.83 -21.23 -20.96
CA GLY A 638 -52.66 -21.75 -19.89
C GLY A 638 -51.84 -22.54 -18.86
N ASP A 639 -52.51 -23.17 -17.91
CA ASP A 639 -51.86 -23.92 -16.82
C ASP A 639 -50.92 -25.06 -17.27
N SER A 640 -51.13 -25.57 -18.48
CA SER A 640 -50.37 -26.64 -19.13
C SER A 640 -49.40 -26.14 -20.20
N GLY A 641 -49.22 -24.83 -20.34
CA GLY A 641 -48.40 -24.18 -21.38
C GLY A 641 -49.19 -23.57 -22.54
N PHE A 642 -48.50 -23.31 -23.64
CA PHE A 642 -49.03 -22.75 -24.87
C PHE A 642 -49.94 -23.73 -25.60
N ASP A 643 -51.24 -23.47 -25.56
CA ASP A 643 -52.24 -24.14 -26.35
C ASP A 643 -52.42 -23.43 -27.69
N PHE A 644 -52.22 -24.16 -28.80
CA PHE A 644 -52.50 -23.64 -30.13
C PHE A 644 -54.01 -23.46 -30.31
N VAL A 645 -54.43 -22.24 -30.64
CA VAL A 645 -55.84 -21.89 -30.85
C VAL A 645 -56.19 -21.98 -32.33
N CYS A 646 -55.47 -21.22 -33.15
CA CYS A 646 -55.67 -21.20 -34.59
C CYS A 646 -54.46 -20.67 -35.36
N SER A 647 -54.37 -21.04 -36.64
CA SER A 647 -53.51 -20.38 -37.61
C SER A 647 -54.33 -19.74 -38.71
N LEU A 648 -53.92 -18.55 -39.15
CA LEU A 648 -54.41 -17.90 -40.36
C LEU A 648 -53.27 -17.81 -41.36
N GLU A 649 -53.43 -18.46 -42.50
CA GLU A 649 -52.53 -18.34 -43.64
C GLU A 649 -53.19 -17.41 -44.66
N MET A 650 -52.50 -16.33 -45.05
CA MET A 650 -52.87 -15.43 -46.12
C MET A 650 -51.85 -15.61 -47.25
N GLY A 651 -52.30 -16.02 -48.43
CA GLY A 651 -51.44 -16.16 -49.62
C GLY A 651 -52.06 -15.51 -50.85
N ARG A 652 -51.24 -15.06 -51.79
CA ARG A 652 -51.70 -14.60 -53.12
C ARG A 652 -51.81 -15.77 -54.09
N SER A 653 -53.00 -16.03 -54.66
CA SER A 653 -53.17 -17.15 -55.61
C SER A 653 -52.84 -16.80 -57.08
N ASP A 654 -52.98 -15.54 -57.47
CA ASP A 654 -52.84 -15.10 -58.88
C ASP A 654 -52.37 -13.65 -59.07
N GLY A 655 -51.85 -13.02 -58.01
CA GLY A 655 -51.38 -11.62 -58.03
C GLY A 655 -52.45 -10.57 -57.73
N GLU A 656 -53.75 -10.91 -57.76
CA GLU A 656 -54.86 -10.00 -57.45
C GLU A 656 -55.84 -10.55 -56.39
N THR A 657 -55.80 -11.86 -56.12
CA THR A 657 -56.69 -12.53 -55.17
C THR A 657 -55.91 -13.01 -53.94
N TYR A 658 -56.37 -12.59 -52.75
CA TYR A 658 -55.90 -13.12 -51.48
C TYR A 658 -56.76 -14.31 -51.06
N VAL A 659 -56.09 -15.36 -50.62
CA VAL A 659 -56.70 -16.56 -50.06
C VAL A 659 -56.35 -16.63 -48.59
N TYR A 660 -57.37 -16.63 -47.75
CA TYR A 660 -57.24 -16.85 -46.31
C TYR A 660 -57.60 -18.29 -45.99
N LYS A 661 -56.78 -19.00 -45.22
CA LYS A 661 -57.10 -20.31 -44.65
C LYS A 661 -57.02 -20.23 -43.13
N ILE A 662 -58.05 -20.71 -42.45
CA ILE A 662 -58.05 -20.83 -40.99
C ILE A 662 -57.87 -22.30 -40.63
N ASN A 663 -56.82 -22.66 -39.89
CA ASN A 663 -56.54 -24.05 -39.50
C ASN A 663 -56.53 -25.03 -40.69
N ASN A 664 -56.02 -24.59 -41.84
CA ASN A 664 -56.03 -25.33 -43.10
C ASN A 664 -57.46 -25.67 -43.63
N GLN A 665 -58.51 -25.02 -43.12
CA GLN A 665 -59.90 -25.19 -43.55
C GLN A 665 -60.50 -23.87 -44.04
N ASP A 666 -61.38 -23.99 -45.05
CA ASP A 666 -62.13 -22.96 -45.77
C ASP A 666 -61.35 -21.73 -46.30
N SER A 667 -61.37 -21.61 -47.63
CA SER A 667 -60.82 -20.49 -48.39
C SER A 667 -61.84 -19.38 -48.58
N VAL A 668 -61.64 -18.22 -47.93
CA VAL A 668 -62.34 -16.99 -48.33
C VAL A 668 -61.49 -16.29 -49.38
N HIS A 669 -62.05 -16.11 -50.57
CA HIS A 669 -61.39 -15.40 -51.67
C HIS A 669 -61.83 -13.94 -51.67
N TYR A 670 -60.89 -13.03 -51.48
CA TYR A 670 -61.13 -11.60 -51.67
C TYR A 670 -60.41 -11.14 -52.94
N LYS A 671 -61.17 -10.53 -53.84
CA LYS A 671 -60.66 -9.90 -55.04
C LYS A 671 -60.57 -8.40 -54.77
N LEU A 672 -59.38 -7.81 -54.88
CA LEU A 672 -59.19 -6.40 -54.57
C LEU A 672 -59.58 -5.54 -55.78
N ASP A 673 -60.67 -4.79 -55.64
CA ASP A 673 -60.94 -3.60 -56.47
C ASP A 673 -60.34 -2.32 -55.84
N ASP A 674 -59.82 -2.38 -54.60
CA ASP A 674 -59.25 -1.27 -53.82
C ASP A 674 -58.25 -1.82 -52.79
N PRO A 675 -56.98 -1.35 -52.66
CA PRO A 675 -55.94 -1.95 -51.80
C PRO A 675 -56.07 -1.69 -50.28
N THR A 676 -56.94 -0.77 -49.84
CA THR A 676 -57.12 -0.45 -48.41
C THR A 676 -57.87 -1.46 -47.51
N PRO A 677 -58.74 -2.38 -47.98
CA PRO A 677 -59.44 -3.37 -47.14
C PRO A 677 -58.59 -4.56 -46.67
N GLU A 678 -57.31 -4.66 -47.08
CA GLU A 678 -56.44 -5.81 -46.79
C GLU A 678 -56.28 -6.08 -45.28
N LEU A 679 -56.17 -5.04 -44.45
CA LEU A 679 -56.03 -5.18 -42.99
C LEU A 679 -57.38 -5.35 -42.29
N ASP A 680 -58.42 -4.60 -42.68
CA ASP A 680 -59.71 -4.61 -41.97
C ASP A 680 -60.40 -5.98 -42.05
N GLY A 681 -60.39 -6.62 -43.23
CA GLY A 681 -60.97 -7.97 -43.41
C GLY A 681 -60.15 -9.07 -42.72
N PHE A 682 -58.83 -8.90 -42.67
CA PHE A 682 -57.92 -9.78 -41.92
C PHE A 682 -58.24 -9.69 -40.42
N TYR A 683 -58.24 -8.48 -39.84
CA TYR A 683 -58.52 -8.28 -38.42
C TYR A 683 -59.97 -8.58 -38.03
N GLU A 684 -60.95 -8.39 -38.90
CA GLU A 684 -62.35 -8.74 -38.59
C GLU A 684 -62.55 -10.27 -38.50
N GLN A 685 -61.87 -11.05 -39.35
CA GLN A 685 -61.87 -12.51 -39.24
C GLN A 685 -61.03 -12.98 -38.04
N PHE A 686 -59.91 -12.32 -37.77
CA PHE A 686 -58.99 -12.67 -36.68
C PHE A 686 -59.54 -12.28 -35.29
N GLY A 687 -60.22 -11.14 -35.19
CA GLY A 687 -60.85 -10.62 -33.97
C GLY A 687 -62.06 -11.43 -33.49
N LYS A 688 -62.45 -12.49 -34.19
CA LYS A 688 -63.38 -13.51 -33.67
C LYS A 688 -62.70 -14.52 -32.74
N TYR A 689 -61.39 -14.70 -32.91
CA TYR A 689 -60.57 -15.64 -32.15
C TYR A 689 -59.75 -14.96 -31.06
N LEU A 690 -59.54 -13.65 -31.19
CA LEU A 690 -58.89 -12.80 -30.19
C LEU A 690 -59.93 -11.89 -29.54
N LYS A 691 -59.80 -11.63 -28.24
CA LYS A 691 -60.55 -10.53 -27.60
C LYS A 691 -59.93 -9.22 -28.05
N TYR A 692 -60.31 -8.76 -29.23
CA TYR A 692 -59.75 -7.57 -29.86
C TYR A 692 -60.26 -6.31 -29.16
N ASP A 693 -59.66 -6.00 -28.01
CA ASP A 693 -59.89 -4.77 -27.24
C ASP A 693 -58.60 -3.95 -27.19
N SER A 694 -57.97 -3.67 -28.35
CA SER A 694 -56.88 -2.66 -28.52
C SER A 694 -55.61 -2.77 -27.66
N THR A 695 -55.39 -3.83 -26.87
CA THR A 695 -54.29 -3.91 -25.89
C THR A 695 -53.11 -4.83 -26.26
N TYR A 696 -53.02 -5.30 -27.51
CA TYR A 696 -51.84 -6.08 -27.92
C TYR A 696 -50.59 -5.20 -27.96
N LEU A 697 -49.58 -5.59 -27.20
CA LEU A 697 -48.23 -5.05 -27.31
C LEU A 697 -47.50 -5.82 -28.41
N GLU A 698 -46.80 -5.09 -29.27
CA GLU A 698 -45.93 -5.67 -30.28
C GLU A 698 -44.53 -5.82 -29.70
N CYS A 699 -43.99 -7.03 -29.75
CA CYS A 699 -42.58 -7.32 -29.61
C CYS A 699 -42.04 -7.58 -31.03
N SER A 700 -41.64 -6.51 -31.73
CA SER A 700 -41.19 -6.60 -33.12
C SER A 700 -39.70 -6.89 -33.19
N ILE A 701 -39.30 -7.81 -34.07
CA ILE A 701 -37.91 -8.03 -34.43
C ILE A 701 -37.81 -7.82 -35.95
N GLN A 702 -37.89 -6.56 -36.38
CA GLN A 702 -37.37 -6.25 -37.71
C GLN A 702 -35.85 -6.33 -37.63
N GLY A 703 -35.19 -6.87 -38.66
CA GLY A 703 -33.72 -6.91 -38.76
C GLY A 703 -33.00 -5.55 -38.74
N ASN A 704 -33.69 -4.47 -38.33
CA ASN A 704 -33.22 -3.10 -38.15
C ASN A 704 -33.84 -2.37 -36.94
N THR A 705 -34.67 -3.00 -36.08
CA THR A 705 -35.23 -2.36 -34.88
C THR A 705 -34.52 -2.83 -33.60
N ASN A 706 -34.24 -1.87 -32.71
CA ASN A 706 -33.37 -1.96 -31.52
C ASN A 706 -33.92 -2.78 -30.34
N GLU A 707 -34.78 -3.77 -30.56
CA GLU A 707 -35.54 -4.44 -29.48
C GLU A 707 -35.17 -5.92 -29.26
N THR A 708 -34.13 -6.43 -29.93
CA THR A 708 -33.53 -7.72 -29.61
C THR A 708 -32.22 -7.60 -28.88
N TYR A 709 -32.06 -8.50 -27.92
CA TYR A 709 -30.87 -8.56 -27.09
C TYR A 709 -30.00 -9.71 -27.54
N SER A 710 -28.69 -9.48 -27.58
CA SER A 710 -27.72 -10.48 -28.02
C SER A 710 -27.57 -11.64 -27.04
N THR A 711 -28.00 -11.47 -25.78
CA THR A 711 -27.99 -12.49 -24.74
C THR A 711 -29.28 -12.47 -23.93
N LEU A 712 -29.60 -13.59 -23.28
CA LEU A 712 -30.77 -13.70 -22.40
C LEU A 712 -30.72 -12.67 -21.28
N LEU A 713 -29.55 -12.49 -20.67
CA LEU A 713 -29.38 -11.55 -19.56
C LEU A 713 -29.52 -10.08 -19.99
N SER A 714 -29.13 -9.75 -21.22
CA SER A 714 -29.34 -8.38 -21.73
C SER A 714 -30.84 -8.12 -21.99
N ALA A 715 -31.62 -9.15 -22.34
CA ALA A 715 -33.07 -9.04 -22.39
C ALA A 715 -33.68 -8.82 -21.01
N TYR A 716 -33.14 -9.47 -19.97
CA TYR A 716 -33.54 -9.25 -18.58
C TYR A 716 -33.21 -7.83 -18.10
N ASP A 717 -32.02 -7.32 -18.41
CA ASP A 717 -31.65 -5.94 -18.07
C ASP A 717 -32.60 -4.91 -18.68
N ALA A 718 -33.02 -5.15 -19.92
CA ALA A 718 -33.98 -4.28 -20.58
C ALA A 718 -35.38 -4.37 -19.99
N LEU A 719 -35.85 -5.58 -19.66
CA LEU A 719 -37.14 -5.79 -19.02
C LEU A 719 -37.23 -5.03 -17.69
N THR A 720 -36.17 -5.12 -16.86
CA THR A 720 -36.13 -4.51 -15.53
C THR A 720 -35.84 -3.00 -15.51
N THR A 721 -35.38 -2.43 -16.64
CA THR A 721 -35.15 -0.98 -16.76
C THR A 721 -36.30 -0.25 -17.46
N ALA A 722 -37.19 -0.99 -18.12
CA ALA A 722 -38.40 -0.45 -18.75
C ALA A 722 -39.55 -0.21 -17.75
N GLU A 723 -39.50 -0.86 -16.59
CA GLU A 723 -40.36 -0.61 -15.41
C GLU A 723 -39.85 0.56 -14.54
#